data_AF-A0A374TAQ9-F1
#
_entry.id   AF-A0A374TAQ9-F1
#
_cell.length_a   1.000
_cell.length_b   1.000
_cell.length_c   1.000
_cell.angle_alpha   90.00
_cell.angle_beta   90.00
_cell.angle_gamma   90.00
#
_symmetry.space_group_name_H-M   'P 1'
#
loop_
_entity.id
_entity.type
_entity.pdbx_description
1 polymer ?
#
loop_
_entity_poly.entity_id
_entity_poly.type
_entity_poly.pdbx_seq_one_letter_code
_entity_poly.pdbx_strand_id
1 'polypeptide(L)'
;MAEEVKFNNTLVSGRADETLTYTKYVKDESSGKSTKEILDEKVNKTDQLGTTQIADKAVTTEKLDAASVTTDKVADANITTSKLADSSVETEKINNKAVTTDKLNDGAVDNSKLSPEAVTYDKVKDKAIITEKLNDRAVTTEKVEERAITNPKLGNQSVDGRVVREASLETKHFANGSVTTEKIKDGSVTNEKVADDTLGIEKFDPELRKTIQAATGLPEDLSQMIQDVDKSVKQLKEKDTDLQSQINDKQQQITANDGDISLLQTRSTQMEEAIKGISASGGASQATAVTYENTESGLDSVTAQGAIDELARKKFNKENIAQEFGDSKDKVVSQFALPFREIESPEFIKVIVDAEYHFIFGIQLDGSIEWGKGIPAPIRAKLQEIINQCQQDKTDILGSINAAKEELSASITALQEGKVDKEEGKSLIEDEVKEYFRVIENEEFIKAIVDSDDKVLFGFYRATGKPYYPLNEMYHVEQNEEFFALWKDASNHVLLGIRRDGQIIGEIHAVNALKQVISQLQSDFTSLQEKVGTIDTNLKELLDVFSLQENPEYLAVEKDADGKILSVTNNDGSHYIHNAKSETIPEEFSHIEDPEGRTEITTDAENKVMSWRDSRGKKHEHDMEVTNLDVSNLNLQGNSVNNIQDALKANGFDTKGKTDWSDWYDKHDSALELPIPTKAVINITGVNQMPSKKLVNDKAYIEFFDFAGNYFKIKAYLNAQGASTMHDPMKSCAIDLFSDDWGGNEFEIKFGDWVAQDGFHLKAFYKDSLKSTQPICYEIGEQITSFLNVRSNRFHISSDNVLICGTGDMDNDFSQAKCMPSQFPCEVYLNGEYYGLFIWSLKKNRKNYSMNKKDYTSILIDNVGGMFNGDSFNWISAEIRNPKKLICVDGEEYDADTHMGELIGTDTVAGQQYTFSKLNAATTGTDTFKVTSVNYNADNKDMVNTAKTKAIIEACQAYKSEVNSASTNEEKKKIVEKSFDIDNLLAYIIFCELTYNQDGWYNNAQITIYDKKVGYNIYDCDSCLGKAWNGILWTSSLSREIFDSNSTNPLFVIKSLYAEEIGTMYKTLRDKGIITKENLNKIVDDWFDRLGTDALKRSVTKWNNSPSYRKPTNLDEHWEPYIPLSKSELESINSYNAETNYSVGTIVCYGNGGYDNYYYKCVKECLGSTPTTDGNYYTNGIYDSKERIKMWLEKRIDFCDVLWNYK
;
A
#
# COMPACT_ATOMS: atom_id res chain seq x y z
N MET A 1 -40.96 114.57 -42.62
CA MET A 1 -42.24 114.32 -43.31
C MET A 1 -42.66 112.92 -42.89
N ALA A 2 -43.33 112.78 -41.73
CA ALA A 2 -44.79 112.59 -41.60
C ALA A 2 -45.27 111.46 -42.54
N GLU A 3 -45.84 110.35 -42.08
CA GLU A 3 -46.93 110.24 -41.10
C GLU A 3 -46.82 109.01 -40.17
N GLU A 4 -47.17 109.24 -38.91
CA GLU A 4 -47.62 108.25 -37.94
C GLU A 4 -48.99 107.71 -38.40
N VAL A 5 -49.13 106.40 -38.63
CA VAL A 5 -50.45 105.76 -38.67
C VAL A 5 -50.47 104.64 -37.63
N LYS A 6 -51.00 104.99 -36.46
CA LYS A 6 -51.45 104.04 -35.43
C LYS A 6 -52.65 103.27 -35.97
N PHE A 7 -52.60 101.95 -35.88
CA PHE A 7 -53.80 101.15 -35.65
C PHE A 7 -53.61 100.28 -34.41
N ASN A 8 -54.32 100.70 -33.35
CA ASN A 8 -54.65 99.87 -32.20
C ASN A 8 -55.45 98.66 -32.68
N ASN A 9 -55.12 97.47 -32.21
CA ASN A 9 -56.14 96.48 -31.89
C ASN A 9 -55.71 95.63 -30.69
N THR A 10 -56.59 95.69 -29.70
CA THR A 10 -56.54 95.07 -28.39
C THR A 10 -56.67 93.55 -28.52
N LEU A 11 -55.73 92.80 -27.93
CA LEU A 11 -55.91 91.37 -27.68
C LEU A 11 -56.89 91.23 -26.50
N VAL A 12 -58.12 90.80 -26.75
CA VAL A 12 -59.12 90.54 -25.68
C VAL A 12 -59.26 89.03 -25.50
N SER A 13 -58.69 88.56 -24.38
CA SER A 13 -58.96 87.35 -23.58
C SER A 13 -59.61 86.11 -24.22
N GLY A 14 -59.01 84.95 -23.94
CA GLY A 14 -59.49 83.63 -24.32
C GLY A 14 -60.83 83.19 -23.69
N ARG A 15 -61.53 82.35 -24.43
CA ARG A 15 -62.48 81.37 -23.90
C ARG A 15 -61.86 79.98 -24.00
N ALA A 16 -62.29 79.09 -23.12
CA ALA A 16 -61.80 77.72 -22.96
C ALA A 16 -62.20 76.75 -24.10
N ASP A 17 -62.55 77.26 -25.29
CA ASP A 17 -62.97 76.45 -26.45
C ASP A 17 -62.18 76.74 -27.74
N GLU A 18 -61.03 77.42 -27.64
CA GLU A 18 -60.05 77.59 -28.73
C GLU A 18 -60.59 78.15 -30.08
N THR A 19 -61.70 78.89 -30.09
CA THR A 19 -62.19 79.52 -31.33
C THR A 19 -61.88 81.02 -31.41
N LEU A 20 -61.09 81.42 -32.42
CA LEU A 20 -60.82 82.82 -32.77
C LEU A 20 -61.83 83.32 -33.82
N THR A 21 -62.66 84.32 -33.48
CA THR A 21 -63.53 85.01 -34.45
C THR A 21 -63.04 86.43 -34.70
N TYR A 22 -62.75 86.78 -35.96
CA TYR A 22 -62.39 88.14 -36.39
C TYR A 22 -63.52 88.77 -37.21
N THR A 23 -63.94 89.99 -36.85
CA THR A 23 -64.89 90.77 -37.64
C THR A 23 -64.18 91.93 -38.36
N LYS A 24 -64.22 91.85 -39.70
CA LYS A 24 -63.98 92.92 -40.71
C LYS A 24 -62.54 93.02 -41.27
N TYR A 25 -62.44 92.71 -42.57
CA TYR A 25 -61.21 92.74 -43.38
C TYR A 25 -61.12 94.05 -44.18
N VAL A 26 -59.93 94.64 -44.23
CA VAL A 26 -59.54 95.64 -45.24
C VAL A 26 -58.51 94.97 -46.14
N LYS A 27 -58.75 94.99 -47.46
CA LYS A 27 -57.81 94.45 -48.46
C LYS A 27 -56.66 95.44 -48.65
N ASP A 28 -55.45 94.92 -48.77
CA ASP A 28 -54.28 95.71 -49.17
C ASP A 28 -54.40 96.12 -50.65
N GLU A 29 -54.26 97.42 -50.94
CA GLU A 29 -54.44 97.98 -52.28
C GLU A 29 -53.31 97.63 -53.25
N SER A 30 -52.18 97.09 -52.77
CA SER A 30 -51.04 96.70 -53.63
C SER A 30 -51.04 95.22 -54.05
N SER A 31 -51.65 94.33 -53.27
CA SER A 31 -51.65 92.87 -53.50
C SER A 31 -53.03 92.24 -53.69
N GLY A 32 -54.12 92.94 -53.36
CA GLY A 32 -55.50 92.45 -53.51
C GLY A 32 -55.90 91.29 -52.58
N LYS A 33 -54.98 90.80 -51.74
CA LYS A 33 -55.20 89.72 -50.76
C LYS A 33 -55.66 90.29 -49.41
N SER A 34 -56.50 89.53 -48.70
CA SER A 34 -56.90 89.82 -47.32
C SER A 34 -55.79 89.47 -46.33
N THR A 35 -55.81 90.07 -45.14
CA THR A 35 -54.86 89.77 -44.06
C THR A 35 -54.87 88.28 -43.67
N LYS A 36 -56.01 87.59 -43.83
CA LYS A 36 -56.14 86.15 -43.63
C LYS A 36 -55.40 85.35 -44.71
N GLU A 37 -55.50 85.74 -45.98
CA GLU A 37 -54.79 85.05 -47.08
C GLU A 37 -53.27 85.21 -46.96
N ILE A 38 -52.77 86.32 -46.43
CA ILE A 38 -51.33 86.55 -46.18
C ILE A 38 -50.85 85.74 -44.95
N LEU A 39 -51.69 85.58 -43.92
CA LEU A 39 -51.35 84.78 -42.74
C LEU A 39 -51.41 83.28 -43.04
N ASP A 40 -52.42 82.82 -43.77
CA ASP A 40 -52.58 81.41 -44.18
C ASP A 40 -51.45 80.98 -45.13
N GLU A 41 -50.91 81.88 -45.98
CA GLU A 41 -49.70 81.62 -46.79
C GLU A 41 -48.40 81.58 -45.96
N LYS A 42 -48.34 82.28 -44.82
CA LYS A 42 -47.17 82.25 -43.91
C LYS A 42 -47.19 81.09 -42.91
N VAL A 43 -48.36 80.59 -42.55
CA VAL A 43 -48.53 79.52 -41.54
C VAL A 43 -48.60 78.13 -42.18
N ASN A 44 -48.97 77.98 -43.45
CA ASN A 44 -49.10 76.66 -44.10
C ASN A 44 -47.97 76.30 -45.08
N LYS A 45 -46.72 76.38 -44.64
CA LYS A 45 -45.60 75.62 -45.25
C LYS A 45 -44.74 74.98 -44.16
N THR A 46 -45.10 73.74 -43.82
CA THR A 46 -44.25 72.76 -43.12
C THR A 46 -43.64 73.24 -41.82
N ASP A 47 -44.43 73.39 -40.76
CA ASP A 47 -43.91 73.65 -39.41
C ASP A 47 -43.25 72.38 -38.83
N GLN A 48 -42.06 72.04 -39.31
CA GLN A 48 -41.02 71.58 -38.39
C GLN A 48 -40.40 72.83 -37.79
N LEU A 49 -40.64 73.07 -36.51
CA LEU A 49 -39.89 74.07 -35.75
C LEU A 49 -38.43 73.61 -35.70
N GLY A 50 -37.56 74.28 -36.45
CA GLY A 50 -36.12 74.11 -36.38
C GLY A 50 -35.58 74.62 -35.05
N THR A 51 -34.36 74.20 -34.70
CA THR A 51 -33.72 74.53 -33.41
C THR A 51 -33.61 76.04 -33.16
N THR A 52 -33.56 76.87 -34.19
CA THR A 52 -33.50 78.34 -34.10
C THR A 52 -34.84 79.01 -33.78
N GLN A 53 -35.96 78.30 -33.93
CA GLN A 53 -37.32 78.79 -33.62
C GLN A 53 -37.78 78.39 -32.20
N ILE A 54 -37.02 77.54 -31.52
CA ILE A 54 -37.24 77.15 -30.13
C ILE A 54 -36.21 77.88 -29.28
N ALA A 55 -36.66 78.74 -28.36
CA ALA A 55 -35.74 79.42 -27.45
C ALA A 55 -34.98 78.42 -26.56
N ASP A 56 -33.74 78.72 -26.20
CA ASP A 56 -32.95 77.88 -25.30
C ASP A 56 -33.73 77.57 -24.01
N LYS A 57 -33.75 76.29 -23.62
CA LYS A 57 -34.51 75.77 -22.45
C LYS A 57 -36.04 75.90 -22.54
N ALA A 58 -36.61 76.26 -23.69
CA ALA A 58 -38.06 76.37 -23.84
C ALA A 58 -38.80 75.03 -23.71
N VAL A 59 -38.12 73.90 -23.92
CA VAL A 59 -38.64 72.55 -23.66
C VAL A 59 -38.30 72.15 -22.22
N THR A 60 -39.28 72.25 -21.33
CA THR A 60 -39.19 71.82 -19.92
C THR A 60 -39.71 70.39 -19.77
N THR A 61 -39.43 69.74 -18.64
CA THR A 61 -39.94 68.38 -18.35
C THR A 61 -41.45 68.28 -18.49
N GLU A 62 -42.19 69.31 -18.07
CA GLU A 62 -43.67 69.39 -18.17
C GLU A 62 -44.19 69.48 -19.61
N LYS A 63 -43.34 69.86 -20.57
CA LYS A 63 -43.66 69.92 -22.00
C LYS A 63 -43.29 68.64 -22.76
N LEU A 64 -42.72 67.65 -22.07
CA LEU A 64 -42.43 66.33 -22.60
C LEU A 64 -43.46 65.33 -22.05
N ASP A 65 -44.24 64.71 -22.92
CA ASP A 65 -45.12 63.62 -22.52
C ASP A 65 -44.32 62.44 -21.95
N ALA A 66 -44.95 61.64 -21.07
CA ALA A 66 -44.33 60.44 -20.53
C ALA A 66 -43.87 59.50 -21.66
N ALA A 67 -42.64 58.98 -21.54
CA ALA A 67 -41.98 58.15 -22.56
C ALA A 67 -41.77 58.80 -23.94
N SER A 68 -41.96 60.12 -24.08
CA SER A 68 -41.76 60.81 -25.36
C SER A 68 -40.29 60.83 -25.82
N VAL A 69 -39.32 60.67 -24.91
CA VAL A 69 -37.89 60.49 -25.20
C VAL A 69 -37.57 58.99 -25.26
N THR A 70 -37.57 58.44 -26.47
CA THR A 70 -37.19 57.05 -26.76
C THR A 70 -35.69 56.94 -26.99
N THR A 71 -35.15 55.71 -26.99
CA THR A 71 -33.72 55.45 -27.26
C THR A 71 -33.24 56.13 -28.56
N ASP A 72 -34.00 56.00 -29.66
CA ASP A 72 -33.67 56.62 -30.96
C ASP A 72 -33.66 58.16 -30.96
N LYS A 73 -34.26 58.79 -29.93
CA LYS A 73 -34.27 60.26 -29.77
C LYS A 73 -33.09 60.76 -28.93
N VAL A 74 -32.30 59.85 -28.36
CA VAL A 74 -31.04 60.15 -27.66
C VAL A 74 -29.90 59.71 -28.58
N ALA A 75 -29.11 60.67 -29.06
CA ALA A 75 -27.95 60.31 -29.87
C ALA A 75 -26.94 59.48 -29.04
N ASP A 76 -26.19 58.62 -29.73
CA ASP A 76 -25.16 57.78 -29.11
C ASP A 76 -24.18 58.61 -28.26
N ALA A 77 -23.80 58.06 -27.10
CA ALA A 77 -22.91 58.68 -26.11
C ALA A 77 -23.41 60.00 -25.45
N ASN A 78 -24.63 60.45 -25.71
CA ASN A 78 -25.14 61.69 -25.09
C ASN A 78 -25.57 61.56 -23.62
N ILE A 79 -25.69 60.36 -23.05
CA ILE A 79 -25.86 60.17 -21.60
C ILE A 79 -24.48 60.10 -20.95
N THR A 80 -23.99 61.26 -20.51
CA THR A 80 -22.70 61.41 -19.81
C THR A 80 -22.87 61.13 -18.31
N THR A 81 -21.77 60.88 -17.60
CA THR A 81 -21.78 60.70 -16.13
C THR A 81 -22.47 61.84 -15.41
N SER A 82 -22.25 63.09 -15.84
CA SER A 82 -22.89 64.29 -15.29
C SER A 82 -24.42 64.37 -15.49
N LYS A 83 -25.00 63.52 -16.35
CA LYS A 83 -26.45 63.42 -16.60
C LYS A 83 -27.09 62.25 -15.83
N LEU A 84 -26.28 61.44 -15.15
CA LEU A 84 -26.72 60.39 -14.23
C LEU A 84 -26.60 60.93 -12.80
N ALA A 85 -27.62 60.68 -11.98
CA ALA A 85 -27.52 60.96 -10.56
C ALA A 85 -26.67 59.89 -9.87
N ASP A 86 -26.03 60.23 -8.75
CA ASP A 86 -25.26 59.27 -7.97
C ASP A 86 -26.14 58.06 -7.60
N SER A 87 -25.61 56.86 -7.78
CA SER A 87 -26.29 55.57 -7.55
C SER A 87 -27.53 55.28 -8.42
N SER A 88 -27.80 56.04 -9.49
CA SER A 88 -29.01 55.82 -10.32
C SER A 88 -28.95 54.59 -11.24
N VAL A 89 -27.82 53.87 -11.28
CA VAL A 89 -27.64 52.63 -12.05
C VAL A 89 -27.56 51.45 -11.07
N GLU A 90 -28.69 50.78 -10.88
CA GLU A 90 -28.80 49.58 -10.04
C GLU A 90 -28.32 48.31 -10.77
N THR A 91 -27.98 47.26 -10.02
CA THR A 91 -27.42 45.99 -10.56
C THR A 91 -28.30 45.39 -11.67
N GLU A 92 -29.63 45.46 -11.55
CA GLU A 92 -30.58 44.95 -12.55
C GLU A 92 -30.54 45.70 -13.89
N LYS A 93 -29.94 46.90 -13.95
CA LYS A 93 -29.73 47.67 -15.17
C LYS A 93 -28.37 47.37 -15.83
N ILE A 94 -27.55 46.51 -15.22
CA ILE A 94 -26.26 46.07 -15.73
C ILE A 94 -26.41 44.62 -16.23
N ASN A 95 -26.29 44.42 -17.54
CA ASN A 95 -26.36 43.07 -18.12
C ASN A 95 -25.27 42.15 -17.56
N ASN A 96 -25.54 40.84 -17.51
CA ASN A 96 -24.54 39.84 -17.13
C ASN A 96 -23.26 40.02 -17.96
N LYS A 97 -22.09 40.03 -17.29
CA LYS A 97 -20.76 40.27 -17.87
C LYS A 97 -20.54 41.67 -18.45
N ALA A 98 -21.45 42.62 -18.25
CA ALA A 98 -21.26 43.98 -18.72
C ALA A 98 -20.13 44.68 -17.97
N VAL A 99 -19.78 44.27 -16.75
CA VAL A 99 -18.56 44.69 -16.03
C VAL A 99 -17.44 43.73 -16.40
N THR A 100 -16.67 44.10 -17.41
CA THR A 100 -15.45 43.40 -17.83
C THR A 100 -14.27 43.90 -17.00
N THR A 101 -13.11 43.23 -17.09
CA THR A 101 -11.88 43.68 -16.41
C THR A 101 -11.55 45.13 -16.77
N ASP A 102 -11.76 45.52 -18.03
CA ASP A 102 -11.54 46.89 -18.52
C ASP A 102 -12.49 47.95 -17.91
N LYS A 103 -13.56 47.53 -17.22
CA LYS A 103 -14.49 48.42 -16.49
C LYS A 103 -14.22 48.46 -14.99
N LEU A 104 -13.24 47.69 -14.50
CA LEU A 104 -12.77 47.70 -13.12
C LEU A 104 -11.41 48.40 -13.08
N ASN A 105 -11.25 49.36 -12.17
CA ASN A 105 -9.93 49.94 -11.94
C ASN A 105 -9.00 48.92 -11.27
N ASP A 106 -7.70 49.01 -11.51
CA ASP A 106 -6.73 48.19 -10.79
C ASP A 106 -6.82 48.44 -9.28
N GLY A 107 -6.92 47.36 -8.50
CA GLY A 107 -7.17 47.43 -7.05
C GLY A 107 -8.62 47.74 -6.65
N ALA A 108 -9.56 47.92 -7.59
CA ALA A 108 -10.98 48.07 -7.28
C ALA A 108 -11.56 46.84 -6.56
N VAL A 109 -10.95 45.67 -6.78
CA VAL A 109 -11.21 44.45 -6.02
C VAL A 109 -10.09 44.29 -4.98
N ASP A 110 -10.25 44.97 -3.85
CA ASP A 110 -9.40 44.78 -2.68
C ASP A 110 -9.89 43.59 -1.82
N ASN A 111 -9.15 43.26 -0.75
CA ASN A 111 -9.52 42.16 0.16
C ASN A 111 -10.91 42.35 0.81
N SER A 112 -11.40 43.58 0.99
CA SER A 112 -12.74 43.84 1.54
C SER A 112 -13.86 43.57 0.52
N LYS A 113 -13.52 43.55 -0.77
CA LYS A 113 -14.42 43.22 -1.89
C LYS A 113 -14.38 41.74 -2.27
N LEU A 114 -13.49 40.95 -1.67
CA LEU A 114 -13.40 39.50 -1.83
C LEU A 114 -13.99 38.83 -0.59
N SER A 115 -14.95 37.92 -0.79
CA SER A 115 -15.35 37.03 0.31
C SER A 115 -14.18 36.11 0.70
N PRO A 116 -14.14 35.59 1.93
CA PRO A 116 -13.24 34.49 2.26
C PRO A 116 -13.32 33.39 1.19
N GLU A 117 -12.16 32.87 0.76
CA GLU A 117 -12.02 31.83 -0.27
C GLU A 117 -12.40 32.22 -1.71
N ALA A 118 -12.69 33.49 -2.01
CA ALA A 118 -13.01 33.92 -3.37
C ALA A 118 -11.90 33.62 -4.40
N VAL A 119 -10.64 33.58 -3.94
CA VAL A 119 -9.45 33.19 -4.72
C VAL A 119 -9.15 31.71 -4.48
N THR A 120 -9.67 30.86 -5.35
CA THR A 120 -9.45 29.40 -5.37
C THR A 120 -8.17 29.05 -6.14
N TYR A 121 -7.68 27.81 -5.99
CA TYR A 121 -6.43 27.34 -6.60
C TYR A 121 -6.33 27.60 -8.12
N ASP A 122 -7.41 27.33 -8.86
CA ASP A 122 -7.53 27.52 -10.31
C ASP A 122 -7.47 28.99 -10.76
N LYS A 123 -7.75 29.94 -9.84
CA LYS A 123 -7.66 31.38 -10.09
C LYS A 123 -6.26 31.94 -9.89
N VAL A 124 -5.33 31.13 -9.37
CA VAL A 124 -3.92 31.47 -9.19
C VAL A 124 -3.13 30.82 -10.31
N LYS A 125 -2.50 31.61 -11.18
CA LYS A 125 -1.67 31.08 -12.27
C LYS A 125 -0.50 30.26 -11.72
N ASP A 126 -0.07 29.27 -12.50
CA ASP A 126 1.16 28.51 -12.23
C ASP A 126 2.34 29.43 -11.95
N LYS A 127 3.06 29.15 -10.86
CA LYS A 127 4.23 29.91 -10.36
C LYS A 127 3.91 31.37 -9.95
N ALA A 128 2.64 31.76 -9.81
CA ALA A 128 2.29 33.09 -9.36
C ALA A 128 2.68 33.37 -7.90
N ILE A 129 2.78 32.32 -7.07
CA ILE A 129 3.30 32.39 -5.69
C ILE A 129 4.81 32.15 -5.71
N ILE A 130 5.57 33.23 -5.51
CA ILE A 130 7.03 33.22 -5.39
C ILE A 130 7.42 33.52 -3.94
N THR A 131 8.68 33.28 -3.57
CA THR A 131 9.17 33.49 -2.20
C THR A 131 8.88 34.90 -1.67
N GLU A 132 9.05 35.93 -2.50
CA GLU A 132 8.79 37.34 -2.13
C GLU A 132 7.31 37.65 -1.84
N LYS A 133 6.39 36.78 -2.26
CA LYS A 133 4.94 36.89 -1.99
C LYS A 133 4.49 36.08 -0.77
N LEU A 134 5.41 35.36 -0.12
CA LEU A 134 5.16 34.63 1.12
C LEU A 134 5.75 35.43 2.29
N ASN A 135 4.94 35.71 3.30
CA ASN A 135 5.45 36.29 4.54
C ASN A 135 6.45 35.32 5.21
N ASP A 136 7.35 35.85 6.04
CA ASP A 136 8.23 35.04 6.87
C ASP A 136 7.41 34.02 7.69
N ARG A 137 7.81 32.75 7.64
CA ARG A 137 7.11 31.62 8.28
C ARG A 137 5.68 31.34 7.77
N ALA A 138 5.30 31.89 6.61
CA ALA A 138 3.99 31.59 6.00
C ALA A 138 3.81 30.10 5.65
N VAL A 139 4.92 29.39 5.40
CA VAL A 139 4.95 27.93 5.23
C VAL A 139 5.30 27.30 6.57
N THR A 140 4.27 26.87 7.30
CA THR A 140 4.38 26.13 8.55
C THR A 140 4.52 24.64 8.29
N THR A 141 4.94 23.86 9.30
CA THR A 141 5.04 22.39 9.18
C THR A 141 3.75 21.74 8.68
N GLU A 142 2.59 22.24 9.14
CA GLU A 142 1.26 21.77 8.74
C GLU A 142 0.90 22.06 7.27
N LYS A 143 1.58 23.05 6.64
CA LYS A 143 1.40 23.40 5.23
C LYS A 143 2.35 22.63 4.30
N VAL A 144 3.18 21.74 4.85
CA VAL A 144 4.13 20.91 4.12
C VAL A 144 3.67 19.47 4.25
N GLU A 145 3.30 18.84 3.14
CA GLU A 145 2.92 17.43 3.14
C GLU A 145 4.06 16.53 3.66
N GLU A 146 3.67 15.39 4.22
CA GLU A 146 4.64 14.42 4.73
C GLU A 146 5.62 14.01 3.61
N ARG A 147 6.92 14.02 3.91
CA ARG A 147 8.03 13.77 2.95
C ARG A 147 8.14 14.76 1.78
N ALA A 148 7.40 15.87 1.77
CA ALA A 148 7.53 16.86 0.72
C ALA A 148 8.94 17.49 0.66
N ILE A 149 9.69 17.50 1.76
CA ILE A 149 11.10 17.92 1.81
C ILE A 149 11.99 16.71 1.49
N THR A 150 12.37 16.60 0.22
CA THR A 150 13.29 15.57 -0.29
C THR A 150 14.75 16.05 -0.25
N ASN A 151 15.72 15.13 -0.35
CA ASN A 151 17.14 15.48 -0.33
C ASN A 151 17.55 16.62 -1.29
N PRO A 152 17.04 16.68 -2.55
CA PRO A 152 17.33 17.80 -3.45
C PRO A 152 16.76 19.16 -2.99
N LYS A 153 15.76 19.16 -2.12
CA LYS A 153 15.14 20.37 -1.54
C LYS A 153 15.86 20.83 -0.27
N LEU A 154 16.79 20.03 0.27
CA LEU A 154 17.68 20.40 1.37
C LEU A 154 18.97 20.98 0.79
N GLY A 155 19.29 22.22 1.19
CA GLY A 155 20.56 22.85 0.82
C GLY A 155 21.75 22.22 1.55
N ASN A 156 22.95 22.45 1.02
CA ASN A 156 24.18 22.10 1.74
C ASN A 156 24.17 22.75 3.13
N GLN A 157 24.40 21.95 4.18
CA GLN A 157 24.43 22.38 5.58
C GLN A 157 23.08 22.89 6.13
N SER A 158 21.95 22.65 5.46
CA SER A 158 20.63 23.11 5.96
C SER A 158 20.11 22.31 7.16
N VAL A 159 20.74 21.16 7.47
CA VAL A 159 20.43 20.33 8.63
C VAL A 159 21.64 20.37 9.58
N ASP A 160 21.44 20.94 10.77
CA ASP A 160 22.44 20.95 11.84
C ASP A 160 21.98 20.13 13.06
N GLY A 161 22.84 19.98 14.06
CA GLY A 161 22.56 19.16 15.24
C GLY A 161 21.38 19.64 16.10
N ARG A 162 20.84 20.85 15.89
CA ARG A 162 19.70 21.39 16.65
C ARG A 162 18.35 20.90 16.10
N VAL A 163 18.31 20.58 14.80
CA VAL A 163 17.11 20.06 14.11
C VAL A 163 17.07 18.53 14.09
N VAL A 164 18.16 17.88 14.50
CA VAL A 164 18.24 16.42 14.69
C VAL A 164 17.88 16.10 16.14
N ARG A 165 16.76 15.40 16.35
CA ARG A 165 16.33 14.99 17.71
C ARG A 165 17.39 14.09 18.36
N GLU A 166 17.57 14.22 19.67
CA GLU A 166 18.43 13.32 20.44
C GLU A 166 18.08 11.84 20.16
N ALA A 167 19.12 11.02 19.97
CA ALA A 167 19.04 9.60 19.64
C ALA A 167 18.26 9.22 18.35
N SER A 168 17.94 10.17 17.46
CA SER A 168 17.22 9.86 16.22
C SER A 168 18.08 9.24 15.11
N LEU A 169 19.42 9.36 15.20
CA LEU A 169 20.35 8.80 14.23
C LEU A 169 20.86 7.42 14.67
N GLU A 170 20.23 6.37 14.17
CA GLU A 170 20.72 4.99 14.20
C GLU A 170 21.79 4.70 13.12
N THR A 171 22.50 3.57 13.24
CA THR A 171 23.55 3.10 12.30
C THR A 171 23.11 3.11 10.84
N LYS A 172 21.85 2.79 10.55
CA LYS A 172 21.28 2.77 9.18
C LYS A 172 21.25 4.14 8.49
N HIS A 173 21.34 5.24 9.25
CA HIS A 173 21.39 6.60 8.72
C HIS A 173 22.80 7.03 8.32
N PHE A 174 23.81 6.20 8.61
CA PHE A 174 25.19 6.41 8.22
C PHE A 174 25.55 5.42 7.12
N ALA A 175 26.06 5.92 5.99
CA ALA A 175 26.65 5.05 4.99
C ALA A 175 27.90 4.34 5.57
N ASN A 176 28.20 3.14 5.09
CA ASN A 176 29.40 2.41 5.51
C ASN A 176 30.65 3.29 5.29
N GLY A 177 31.48 3.42 6.34
CA GLY A 177 32.68 4.26 6.32
C GLY A 177 32.44 5.78 6.41
N SER A 178 31.19 6.23 6.57
CA SER A 178 30.88 7.67 6.63
C SER A 178 31.30 8.35 7.93
N VAL A 179 31.52 7.59 9.00
CA VAL A 179 32.14 8.07 10.25
C VAL A 179 33.65 7.81 10.15
N THR A 180 34.39 8.82 9.66
CA THR A 180 35.84 8.77 9.53
C THR A 180 36.53 9.22 10.82
N THR A 181 37.83 8.95 10.94
CA THR A 181 38.63 9.37 12.10
C THR A 181 38.57 10.88 12.30
N GLU A 182 38.55 11.70 11.22
CA GLU A 182 38.46 13.17 11.35
C GLU A 182 37.10 13.65 11.87
N LYS A 183 36.05 12.82 11.80
CA LYS A 183 34.71 13.15 12.32
C LYS A 183 34.54 12.76 13.79
N ILE A 184 35.48 12.00 14.36
CA ILE A 184 35.50 11.62 15.78
C ILE A 184 36.50 12.54 16.47
N LYS A 185 36.02 13.34 17.44
CA LYS A 185 36.92 14.19 18.23
C LYS A 185 37.89 13.33 19.04
N ASP A 186 39.16 13.74 19.13
CA ASP A 186 40.14 13.08 19.97
C ASP A 186 39.63 12.88 21.42
N GLY A 187 39.76 11.64 21.92
CA GLY A 187 39.30 11.24 23.26
C GLY A 187 37.78 11.16 23.43
N SER A 188 36.98 11.32 22.37
CA SER A 188 35.51 11.26 22.47
C SER A 188 34.94 9.85 22.59
N VAL A 189 35.71 8.83 22.20
CA VAL A 189 35.42 7.41 22.50
C VAL A 189 36.19 7.03 23.76
N THR A 190 35.50 6.98 24.89
CA THR A 190 36.03 6.59 26.19
C THR A 190 35.66 5.14 26.50
N ASN A 191 36.33 4.51 27.47
CA ASN A 191 36.03 3.13 27.88
C ASN A 191 34.54 2.97 28.27
N GLU A 192 33.93 3.96 28.91
CA GLU A 192 32.50 3.96 29.29
C GLU A 192 31.54 4.02 28.09
N LYS A 193 32.02 4.45 26.90
CA LYS A 193 31.23 4.54 25.66
C LYS A 193 31.39 3.31 24.77
N VAL A 194 32.27 2.40 25.14
CA VAL A 194 32.44 1.10 24.51
C VAL A 194 31.75 0.09 25.42
N ALA A 195 30.78 -0.65 24.90
CA ALA A 195 30.14 -1.68 25.71
C ALA A 195 31.16 -2.76 26.11
N ASP A 196 30.88 -3.46 27.20
CA ASP A 196 31.73 -4.56 27.64
C ASP A 196 31.81 -5.63 26.52
N ASP A 197 32.99 -6.24 26.38
CA ASP A 197 33.28 -7.33 25.43
C ASP A 197 33.05 -7.02 23.93
N THR A 198 32.89 -5.75 23.52
CA THR A 198 32.64 -5.41 22.09
C THR A 198 33.91 -5.15 21.28
N LEU A 199 35.03 -4.81 21.93
CA LEU A 199 36.34 -4.66 21.27
C LEU A 199 37.17 -5.94 21.47
N GLY A 200 37.08 -6.85 20.50
CA GLY A 200 37.99 -7.99 20.43
C GLY A 200 39.42 -7.57 20.09
N ILE A 201 40.41 -8.38 20.48
CA ILE A 201 41.83 -8.11 20.24
C ILE A 201 42.13 -7.90 18.74
N GLU A 202 41.30 -8.51 17.88
CA GLU A 202 41.36 -8.40 16.42
C GLU A 202 40.98 -7.02 15.86
N LYS A 203 40.41 -6.14 16.69
CA LYS A 203 40.01 -4.76 16.35
C LYS A 203 41.04 -3.71 16.78
N PHE A 204 41.98 -4.05 17.66
CA PHE A 204 43.06 -3.15 18.04
C PHE A 204 44.01 -2.92 16.88
N ASP A 205 44.72 -1.80 16.82
CA ASP A 205 45.69 -1.62 15.74
C ASP A 205 46.82 -2.69 15.84
N PRO A 206 47.45 -3.08 14.72
CA PRO A 206 48.49 -4.10 14.71
C PRO A 206 49.68 -3.82 15.64
N GLU A 207 50.04 -2.54 15.86
CA GLU A 207 51.14 -2.16 16.75
C GLU A 207 50.74 -2.26 18.23
N LEU A 208 49.50 -1.88 18.60
CA LEU A 208 48.98 -2.13 19.94
C LEU A 208 48.86 -3.63 20.23
N ARG A 209 48.47 -4.45 19.25
CA ARG A 209 48.46 -5.93 19.38
C ARG A 209 49.85 -6.50 19.61
N LYS A 210 50.85 -6.07 18.82
CA LYS A 210 52.25 -6.45 19.03
C LYS A 210 52.76 -6.05 20.41
N THR A 211 52.37 -4.87 20.88
CA THR A 211 52.77 -4.36 22.20
C THR A 211 52.15 -5.19 23.32
N ILE A 212 50.87 -5.55 23.20
CA ILE A 212 50.17 -6.43 24.16
C ILE A 212 50.76 -7.86 24.12
N GLN A 213 51.08 -8.40 22.95
CA GLN A 213 51.75 -9.70 22.79
C GLN A 213 53.15 -9.72 23.38
N ALA A 214 53.95 -8.67 23.15
CA ALA A 214 55.28 -8.53 23.74
C ALA A 214 55.22 -8.40 25.27
N ALA A 215 54.17 -7.77 25.81
CA ALA A 215 53.98 -7.60 27.25
C ALA A 215 53.44 -8.87 27.94
N THR A 216 52.63 -9.68 27.25
CA THR A 216 51.99 -10.88 27.82
C THR A 216 52.73 -12.18 27.54
N GLY A 217 53.63 -12.20 26.54
CA GLY A 217 54.39 -13.39 26.15
C GLY A 217 53.55 -14.49 25.49
N LEU A 218 52.29 -14.19 25.13
CA LEU A 218 51.37 -15.12 24.50
C LEU A 218 51.59 -15.15 22.97
N PRO A 219 51.62 -16.35 22.34
CA PRO A 219 51.86 -16.49 20.90
C PRO A 219 50.67 -16.00 20.05
N GLU A 220 50.94 -15.60 18.80
CA GLU A 220 49.97 -14.99 17.86
C GLU A 220 48.74 -15.87 17.56
N ASP A 221 48.87 -17.17 17.76
CA ASP A 221 47.92 -18.21 17.41
C ASP A 221 47.30 -18.90 18.63
N LEU A 222 47.32 -18.27 19.81
CA LEU A 222 46.83 -18.87 21.07
C LEU A 222 45.43 -19.50 20.95
N SER A 223 44.51 -18.87 20.20
CA SER A 223 43.18 -19.43 19.95
C SER A 223 43.20 -20.69 19.09
N GLN A 224 44.08 -20.76 18.09
CA GLN A 224 44.28 -21.96 17.27
C GLN A 224 44.97 -23.06 18.07
N MET A 225 45.97 -22.70 18.89
CA MET A 225 46.61 -23.65 19.81
C MET A 225 45.62 -24.25 20.82
N ILE A 226 44.72 -23.44 21.38
CA ILE A 226 43.67 -23.93 22.29
C ILE A 226 42.71 -24.88 21.55
N GLN A 227 42.31 -24.54 20.32
CA GLN A 227 41.45 -25.40 19.50
C GLN A 227 42.14 -26.71 19.09
N ASP A 228 43.43 -26.66 18.77
CA ASP A 228 44.23 -27.83 18.39
C ASP A 228 44.47 -28.75 19.58
N VAL A 229 44.65 -28.18 20.78
CA VAL A 229 44.71 -28.92 22.05
C VAL A 229 43.37 -29.59 22.33
N ASP A 230 42.25 -28.88 22.18
CA ASP A 230 40.92 -29.43 22.46
C ASP A 230 40.55 -30.55 21.48
N LYS A 231 40.91 -30.39 20.20
CA LYS A 231 40.78 -31.44 19.16
C LYS A 231 41.65 -32.66 19.46
N SER A 232 42.89 -32.44 19.92
CA SER A 232 43.80 -33.52 20.31
C SER A 232 43.28 -34.27 21.54
N VAL A 233 42.72 -33.57 22.53
CA VAL A 233 42.11 -34.17 23.73
C VAL A 233 40.88 -34.99 23.35
N LYS A 234 40.08 -34.54 22.40
CA LYS A 234 38.89 -35.26 21.90
C LYS A 234 39.28 -36.56 21.19
N GLN A 235 40.30 -36.51 20.32
CA GLN A 235 40.85 -37.70 19.65
C GLN A 235 41.46 -38.69 20.63
N LEU A 236 42.12 -38.20 21.69
CA LEU A 236 42.67 -39.07 22.74
C LEU A 236 41.56 -39.76 23.55
N LYS A 237 40.44 -39.08 23.84
CA LYS A 237 39.28 -39.69 24.52
C LYS A 237 38.58 -40.76 23.69
N GLU A 238 38.45 -40.52 22.38
CA GLU A 238 37.89 -41.51 21.45
C GLU A 238 38.80 -42.76 21.37
N LYS A 239 40.12 -42.56 21.32
CA LYS A 239 41.09 -43.65 21.33
C LYS A 239 41.13 -44.42 22.65
N ASP A 240 40.98 -43.74 23.79
CA ASP A 240 40.90 -44.36 25.11
C ASP A 240 39.64 -45.23 25.25
N THR A 241 38.52 -44.78 24.69
CA THR A 241 37.25 -45.53 24.66
C THR A 241 37.38 -46.80 23.81
N ASP A 242 38.02 -46.71 22.64
CA ASP A 242 38.27 -47.86 21.77
C ASP A 242 39.24 -48.87 22.42
N LEU A 243 40.31 -48.40 23.05
CA LEU A 243 41.23 -49.24 23.83
C LEU A 243 40.52 -49.95 24.99
N GLN A 244 39.61 -49.26 25.69
CA GLN A 244 38.85 -49.85 26.79
C GLN A 244 37.87 -50.92 26.28
N SER A 245 37.28 -50.74 25.09
CA SER A 245 36.46 -51.76 24.42
C SER A 245 37.30 -52.99 24.07
N GLN A 246 38.47 -52.79 23.45
CA GLN A 246 39.39 -53.88 23.10
C GLN A 246 39.90 -54.64 24.35
N ILE A 247 40.12 -53.94 25.47
CA ILE A 247 40.47 -54.56 26.75
C ILE A 247 39.32 -55.44 27.26
N ASN A 248 38.08 -54.94 27.21
CA ASN A 248 36.91 -55.71 27.64
C ASN A 248 36.70 -56.97 26.79
N ASP A 249 36.88 -56.87 25.46
CA ASP A 249 36.78 -58.00 24.53
C ASP A 249 37.88 -59.04 24.81
N LYS A 250 39.11 -58.60 25.07
CA LYS A 250 40.22 -59.49 25.47
C LYS A 250 39.98 -60.12 26.84
N GLN A 251 39.39 -59.40 27.78
CA GLN A 251 39.04 -59.93 29.11
C GLN A 251 37.95 -61.02 29.01
N GLN A 252 36.97 -60.85 28.11
CA GLN A 252 35.99 -61.88 27.78
C GLN A 252 36.64 -63.11 27.12
N GLN A 253 37.59 -62.91 26.21
CA GLN A 253 38.38 -64.01 25.61
C GLN A 253 39.22 -64.77 26.64
N ILE A 254 39.83 -64.09 27.60
CA ILE A 254 40.58 -64.73 28.69
C ILE A 254 39.64 -65.56 29.57
N THR A 255 38.46 -65.03 29.90
CA THR A 255 37.44 -65.73 30.70
C THR A 255 36.90 -66.97 29.97
N ALA A 256 36.81 -66.93 28.63
CA ALA A 256 36.45 -68.09 27.83
C ALA A 256 37.56 -69.17 27.83
N ASN A 257 38.83 -68.76 27.82
CA ASN A 257 39.99 -69.67 27.85
C ASN A 257 40.20 -70.34 29.22
N ASP A 258 39.68 -69.80 30.32
CA ASP A 258 39.73 -70.44 31.65
C ASP A 258 39.00 -71.79 31.68
N GLY A 259 37.94 -71.94 30.87
CA GLY A 259 37.24 -73.22 30.68
C GLY A 259 38.10 -74.28 29.99
N ASP A 260 38.87 -73.88 28.97
CA ASP A 260 39.79 -74.76 28.24
C ASP A 260 41.01 -75.15 29.07
N ILE A 261 41.51 -74.25 29.91
CA ILE A 261 42.60 -74.54 30.86
C ILE A 261 42.12 -75.55 31.92
N SER A 262 40.89 -75.42 32.43
CA SER A 262 40.29 -76.40 33.35
C SER A 262 40.11 -77.78 32.69
N LEU A 263 39.78 -77.82 31.39
CA LEU A 263 39.67 -79.07 30.64
C LEU A 263 41.05 -79.71 30.38
N LEU A 264 42.08 -78.89 30.09
CA LEU A 264 43.46 -79.34 29.92
C LEU A 264 44.06 -79.87 31.23
N GLN A 265 43.77 -79.25 32.37
CA GLN A 265 44.17 -79.76 33.69
C GLN A 265 43.48 -81.09 34.01
N THR A 266 42.20 -81.22 33.66
CA THR A 266 41.44 -82.48 33.82
C THR A 266 42.03 -83.59 32.94
N ARG A 267 42.34 -83.30 31.67
CA ARG A 267 42.97 -84.25 30.75
C ARG A 267 44.41 -84.59 31.15
N SER A 268 45.19 -83.64 31.65
CA SER A 268 46.52 -83.88 32.19
C SER A 268 46.48 -84.82 33.40
N THR A 269 45.51 -84.63 34.30
CA THR A 269 45.29 -85.51 35.46
C THR A 269 44.90 -86.93 35.00
N GLN A 270 44.02 -87.04 33.99
CA GLN A 270 43.67 -88.33 33.38
C GLN A 270 44.87 -89.01 32.69
N MET A 271 45.77 -88.23 32.08
CA MET A 271 46.97 -88.74 31.43
C MET A 271 48.02 -89.20 32.46
N GLU A 272 48.16 -88.49 33.59
CA GLU A 272 49.00 -88.93 34.71
C GLU A 272 48.47 -90.22 35.38
N GLU A 273 47.15 -90.36 35.52
CA GLU A 273 46.53 -91.60 36.01
C GLU A 273 46.72 -92.76 35.03
N ALA A 274 46.62 -92.52 33.72
CA ALA A 274 46.92 -93.51 32.69
C ALA A 274 48.41 -93.94 32.70
N ILE A 275 49.33 -92.99 32.88
CA ILE A 275 50.78 -93.26 33.01
C ILE A 275 51.08 -94.04 34.30
N LYS A 276 50.43 -93.71 35.42
CA LYS A 276 50.52 -94.51 36.66
C LYS A 276 49.99 -95.94 36.46
N GLY A 277 48.92 -96.11 35.70
CA GLY A 277 48.40 -97.44 35.31
C GLY A 277 49.36 -98.28 34.47
N ILE A 278 50.15 -97.64 33.58
CA ILE A 278 51.20 -98.29 32.79
C ILE A 278 52.38 -98.73 33.68
N SER A 279 52.72 -97.95 34.71
CA SER A 279 53.80 -98.32 35.65
C SER A 279 53.46 -99.49 36.59
N ALA A 280 52.16 -99.78 36.79
CA ALA A 280 51.69 -100.86 37.67
C ALA A 280 51.47 -102.22 36.97
N SER A 281 51.58 -102.30 35.64
CA SER A 281 51.22 -103.51 34.86
C SER A 281 52.36 -104.16 34.08
N GLY A 282 53.59 -103.64 34.15
CA GLY A 282 54.80 -104.34 33.71
C GLY A 282 54.71 -104.97 32.31
N GLY A 283 54.84 -104.16 31.26
CA GLY A 283 54.87 -104.69 29.89
C GLY A 283 55.10 -103.62 28.83
N ALA A 284 56.35 -103.45 28.43
CA ALA A 284 56.72 -102.72 27.24
C ALA A 284 56.50 -103.59 26.00
N SER A 285 55.34 -103.48 25.34
CA SER A 285 55.22 -103.83 23.92
C SER A 285 53.89 -103.35 23.32
N GLN A 286 54.03 -102.49 22.31
CA GLN A 286 53.04 -102.09 21.31
C GLN A 286 51.92 -101.13 21.75
N ALA A 287 52.11 -99.85 21.44
CA ALA A 287 51.00 -98.93 21.17
C ALA A 287 51.29 -98.18 19.87
N THR A 288 50.45 -98.50 18.89
CA THR A 288 50.35 -98.01 17.51
C THR A 288 50.21 -96.48 17.47
N ALA A 289 50.67 -95.86 16.38
CA ALA A 289 50.52 -94.42 16.14
C ALA A 289 49.08 -93.96 16.37
N VAL A 290 48.89 -92.97 17.23
CA VAL A 290 47.59 -92.31 17.42
C VAL A 290 47.31 -91.50 16.16
N THR A 291 46.48 -92.03 15.27
CA THR A 291 45.87 -91.30 14.16
C THR A 291 44.72 -90.45 14.70
N TYR A 292 44.74 -89.16 14.40
CA TYR A 292 43.66 -88.23 14.76
C TYR A 292 42.67 -88.14 13.58
N GLU A 293 41.36 -88.25 13.84
CA GLU A 293 40.33 -87.86 12.88
C GLU A 293 40.13 -86.34 12.95
N ASN A 294 40.35 -85.66 11.82
CA ASN A 294 40.44 -84.20 11.70
C ASN A 294 39.17 -83.59 11.04
N THR A 295 37.99 -84.11 11.35
CA THR A 295 36.73 -83.75 10.65
C THR A 295 36.24 -82.32 10.90
N GLU A 296 36.66 -81.65 11.99
CA GLU A 296 36.28 -80.25 12.27
C GLU A 296 37.39 -79.23 11.95
N SER A 297 38.66 -79.64 11.79
CA SER A 297 39.79 -78.72 11.66
C SER A 297 40.14 -78.33 10.21
N GLY A 298 39.59 -79.03 9.22
CA GLY A 298 39.83 -78.73 7.79
C GLY A 298 41.30 -78.88 7.35
N LEU A 299 42.08 -79.71 8.04
CA LEU A 299 43.46 -80.06 7.73
C LEU A 299 43.53 -81.49 7.19
N ASP A 300 44.28 -81.69 6.10
CA ASP A 300 44.38 -82.99 5.43
C ASP A 300 45.36 -83.95 6.13
N SER A 301 46.21 -83.43 7.02
CA SER A 301 47.23 -84.22 7.70
C SER A 301 46.72 -85.04 8.89
N VAL A 302 47.10 -86.32 8.92
CA VAL A 302 46.73 -87.31 9.97
C VAL A 302 47.84 -87.56 11.00
N THR A 303 48.90 -86.74 11.02
CA THR A 303 49.99 -86.81 12.00
C THR A 303 50.26 -85.44 12.63
N ALA A 304 50.60 -85.40 13.92
CA ALA A 304 50.79 -84.14 14.65
C ALA A 304 51.86 -83.23 14.02
N GLN A 305 52.96 -83.79 13.51
CA GLN A 305 53.99 -83.01 12.82
C GLN A 305 53.52 -82.51 11.45
N GLY A 306 52.75 -83.31 10.70
CA GLY A 306 52.21 -82.89 9.41
C GLY A 306 51.13 -81.81 9.52
N ALA A 307 50.33 -81.80 10.59
CA ALA A 307 49.38 -80.71 10.87
C ALA A 307 50.10 -79.39 11.25
N ILE A 308 51.22 -79.48 11.98
CA ILE A 308 52.09 -78.33 12.30
C ILE A 308 52.72 -77.77 11.01
N ASP A 309 53.17 -78.62 10.10
CA ASP A 309 53.77 -78.21 8.83
C ASP A 309 52.73 -77.65 7.84
N GLU A 310 51.49 -78.14 7.88
CA GLU A 310 50.35 -77.64 7.10
C GLU A 310 49.89 -76.25 7.60
N LEU A 311 49.86 -76.04 8.92
CA LEU A 311 49.65 -74.73 9.55
C LEU A 311 50.79 -73.75 9.24
N ALA A 312 52.03 -74.23 9.18
CA ALA A 312 53.19 -73.42 8.80
C ALA A 312 53.15 -72.99 7.32
N ARG A 313 52.60 -73.82 6.42
CA ARG A 313 52.38 -73.44 5.01
C ARG A 313 51.21 -72.48 4.81
N LYS A 314 50.12 -72.60 5.57
CA LYS A 314 48.98 -71.66 5.48
C LYS A 314 49.30 -70.24 5.99
N LYS A 315 50.42 -70.04 6.71
CA LYS A 315 50.77 -68.73 7.31
C LYS A 315 51.84 -67.91 6.60
N PHE A 316 52.28 -68.27 5.39
CA PHE A 316 53.24 -67.46 4.63
C PHE A 316 52.82 -67.28 3.18
N ASN A 317 52.16 -66.15 2.90
CA ASN A 317 52.18 -65.55 1.57
C ASN A 317 52.63 -64.08 1.71
N LYS A 318 53.68 -63.72 0.96
CA LYS A 318 54.54 -62.56 1.18
C LYS A 318 54.25 -61.42 0.19
N GLU A 319 52.99 -61.25 -0.18
CA GLU A 319 52.56 -60.23 -1.17
C GLU A 319 51.42 -59.29 -0.73
N ASN A 320 50.93 -59.34 0.53
CA ASN A 320 49.78 -58.49 0.95
C ASN A 320 50.05 -57.56 2.15
N ILE A 321 51.25 -56.99 2.30
CA ILE A 321 51.50 -55.91 3.29
C ILE A 321 52.28 -54.78 2.61
N ALA A 322 51.57 -54.02 1.79
CA ALA A 322 51.98 -52.70 1.33
C ALA A 322 50.73 -51.82 1.11
N GLN A 323 49.93 -51.64 2.15
CA GLN A 323 49.01 -50.51 2.31
C GLN A 323 48.56 -50.50 3.77
N GLU A 324 49.28 -49.74 4.59
CA GLU A 324 48.76 -48.85 5.63
C GLU A 324 49.93 -48.43 6.52
N PHE A 325 50.34 -47.19 6.28
CA PHE A 325 51.17 -46.30 7.10
C PHE A 325 52.51 -46.85 7.62
N GLY A 326 53.53 -46.64 6.80
CA GLY A 326 54.93 -46.84 7.15
C GLY A 326 55.41 -45.90 8.27
N ASP A 327 56.16 -46.52 9.18
CA ASP A 327 56.89 -45.93 10.28
C ASP A 327 57.86 -44.83 9.84
N SER A 328 57.79 -43.72 10.59
CA SER A 328 58.82 -42.68 10.63
C SER A 328 60.12 -43.22 11.20
N LYS A 329 61.24 -42.78 10.63
CA LYS A 329 62.48 -42.43 11.36
C LYS A 329 63.48 -41.80 10.39
N ASP A 330 63.43 -40.47 10.24
CA ASP A 330 64.52 -39.60 10.72
C ASP A 330 64.35 -38.13 10.29
N LYS A 331 64.52 -37.26 11.30
CA LYS A 331 65.11 -35.90 11.28
C LYS A 331 64.37 -34.74 10.59
N VAL A 332 63.69 -33.97 11.44
CA VAL A 332 63.90 -32.53 11.71
C VAL A 332 64.41 -31.68 10.53
N VAL A 333 63.53 -30.89 9.93
CA VAL A 333 63.79 -29.45 9.65
C VAL A 333 62.45 -28.70 9.72
N SER A 334 62.46 -27.56 10.40
CA SER A 334 61.41 -26.54 10.43
C SER A 334 60.96 -26.11 9.04
N GLN A 335 59.66 -25.85 8.83
CA GLN A 335 59.23 -24.88 7.82
C GLN A 335 57.77 -24.44 8.04
N PHE A 336 57.61 -23.32 8.74
CA PHE A 336 56.55 -22.38 8.46
C PHE A 336 56.88 -21.68 7.14
N ALA A 337 56.22 -22.06 6.05
CA ALA A 337 55.91 -21.23 4.88
C ALA A 337 55.01 -22.05 3.94
N LEU A 338 53.87 -21.48 3.53
CA LEU A 338 52.92 -22.10 2.59
C LEU A 338 53.64 -22.57 1.30
N PRO A 339 53.33 -23.76 0.75
CA PRO A 339 54.30 -24.44 -0.10
C PRO A 339 54.05 -24.32 -1.60
N PHE A 340 53.21 -23.41 -2.11
CA PHE A 340 52.88 -23.38 -3.54
C PHE A 340 53.03 -22.00 -4.17
N ARG A 341 53.58 -21.96 -5.39
CA ARG A 341 53.79 -20.74 -6.17
C ARG A 341 53.30 -20.93 -7.59
N GLU A 342 52.73 -19.86 -8.15
CA GLU A 342 52.41 -19.79 -9.56
C GLU A 342 53.64 -19.30 -10.33
N ILE A 343 53.98 -19.95 -11.44
CA ILE A 343 55.09 -19.54 -12.31
C ILE A 343 54.61 -19.41 -13.75
N GLU A 344 55.21 -18.46 -14.48
CA GLU A 344 54.97 -18.29 -15.90
C GLU A 344 55.74 -19.36 -16.70
N SER A 345 55.05 -19.97 -17.67
CA SER A 345 55.65 -20.93 -18.59
C SER A 345 55.13 -20.67 -20.01
N PRO A 346 56.00 -20.72 -21.04
CA PRO A 346 55.56 -20.58 -22.43
C PRO A 346 54.74 -21.79 -22.94
N GLU A 347 54.77 -22.92 -22.24
CA GLU A 347 54.09 -24.16 -22.63
C GLU A 347 52.72 -24.35 -21.96
N PHE A 348 52.44 -23.62 -20.89
CA PHE A 348 51.24 -23.78 -20.08
C PHE A 348 50.57 -22.43 -19.81
N ILE A 349 49.24 -22.38 -19.90
CA ILE A 349 48.42 -21.23 -19.53
C ILE A 349 48.64 -20.85 -18.07
N LYS A 350 48.81 -21.86 -17.20
CA LYS A 350 48.99 -21.68 -15.76
C LYS A 350 49.76 -22.85 -15.17
N VAL A 351 50.78 -22.58 -14.35
CA VAL A 351 51.59 -23.62 -13.69
C VAL A 351 51.69 -23.35 -12.20
N ILE A 352 51.44 -24.37 -11.39
CA ILE A 352 51.66 -24.35 -9.96
C ILE A 352 52.82 -25.30 -9.62
N VAL A 353 53.79 -24.77 -8.87
CA VAL A 353 54.94 -25.49 -8.36
C VAL A 353 54.98 -25.46 -6.84
N ASP A 354 55.73 -26.37 -6.21
CA ASP A 354 56.01 -26.27 -4.78
C ASP A 354 57.02 -25.14 -4.46
N ALA A 355 57.32 -24.96 -3.17
CA ALA A 355 58.30 -23.98 -2.69
C ALA A 355 59.72 -24.23 -3.22
N GLU A 356 60.00 -25.42 -3.76
CA GLU A 356 61.28 -25.84 -4.36
C GLU A 356 61.23 -25.84 -5.89
N TYR A 357 60.17 -25.30 -6.51
CA TYR A 357 59.93 -25.23 -7.95
C TYR A 357 59.67 -26.58 -8.64
N HIS A 358 59.27 -27.63 -7.90
CA HIS A 358 58.85 -28.88 -8.53
C HIS A 358 57.43 -28.74 -9.11
N PHE A 359 57.24 -29.22 -10.34
CA PHE A 359 55.96 -29.18 -11.05
C PHE A 359 54.88 -29.99 -10.33
N ILE A 360 53.80 -29.33 -9.93
CA ILE A 360 52.65 -29.97 -9.27
C ILE A 360 51.51 -30.21 -10.26
N PHE A 361 51.06 -29.17 -10.96
CA PHE A 361 50.19 -29.31 -12.13
C PHE A 361 50.22 -28.05 -13.01
N GLY A 362 49.88 -28.22 -14.27
CA GLY A 362 49.82 -27.14 -15.24
C GLY A 362 48.73 -27.35 -16.27
N ILE A 363 48.14 -26.26 -16.75
CA ILE A 363 47.09 -26.27 -17.78
C ILE A 363 47.75 -25.95 -19.11
N GLN A 364 47.70 -26.87 -20.08
CA GLN A 364 48.25 -26.64 -21.42
C GLN A 364 47.38 -25.66 -22.23
N LEU A 365 47.92 -25.15 -23.34
CA LEU A 365 47.24 -24.19 -24.21
C LEU A 365 45.92 -24.71 -24.82
N ASP A 366 45.77 -26.03 -24.94
CA ASP A 366 44.54 -26.68 -25.40
C ASP A 366 43.51 -26.94 -24.27
N GLY A 367 43.84 -26.54 -23.03
CA GLY A 367 43.01 -26.68 -21.85
C GLY A 367 43.16 -28.02 -21.12
N SER A 368 43.99 -28.94 -21.60
CA SER A 368 44.29 -30.19 -20.90
C SER A 368 45.19 -29.94 -19.68
N ILE A 369 45.04 -30.75 -18.62
CA ILE A 369 45.84 -30.61 -17.39
C ILE A 369 46.92 -31.68 -17.34
N GLU A 370 48.15 -31.25 -17.12
CA GLU A 370 49.29 -32.11 -16.87
C GLU A 370 49.62 -32.14 -15.38
N TRP A 371 49.80 -33.34 -14.83
CA TRP A 371 49.99 -33.56 -13.40
C TRP A 371 51.44 -33.95 -13.07
N GLY A 372 52.00 -33.33 -12.04
CA GLY A 372 53.30 -33.68 -11.48
C GLY A 372 53.36 -35.10 -10.90
N LYS A 373 54.55 -35.71 -10.93
CA LYS A 373 54.80 -37.01 -10.32
C LYS A 373 54.72 -36.90 -8.79
N GLY A 374 53.65 -37.44 -8.19
CA GLY A 374 53.49 -37.48 -6.72
C GLY A 374 52.07 -37.23 -6.21
N ILE A 375 51.17 -36.63 -7.00
CA ILE A 375 49.80 -36.37 -6.53
C ILE A 375 49.01 -37.69 -6.38
N PRO A 376 48.36 -37.97 -5.22
CA PRO A 376 47.57 -39.16 -4.99
C PRO A 376 46.43 -39.34 -6.00
N ALA A 377 46.23 -40.56 -6.48
CA ALA A 377 45.18 -40.92 -7.45
C ALA A 377 43.75 -40.43 -7.08
N PRO A 378 43.31 -40.43 -5.81
CA PRO A 378 41.99 -39.94 -5.42
C PRO A 378 41.79 -38.43 -5.67
N ILE A 379 42.85 -37.63 -5.48
CA ILE A 379 42.82 -36.18 -5.70
C ILE A 379 42.74 -35.87 -7.19
N ARG A 380 43.49 -36.63 -8.02
CA ARG A 380 43.39 -36.53 -9.49
C ARG A 380 41.99 -36.91 -9.98
N ALA A 381 41.38 -37.95 -9.40
CA ALA A 381 40.03 -38.39 -9.77
C ALA A 381 38.97 -37.33 -9.43
N LYS A 382 39.04 -36.72 -8.23
CA LYS A 382 38.12 -35.65 -7.81
C LYS A 382 38.25 -34.39 -8.65
N LEU A 383 39.47 -33.97 -9.00
CA LEU A 383 39.67 -32.83 -9.88
C LEU A 383 39.21 -33.11 -11.32
N GLN A 384 39.41 -34.34 -11.81
CA GLN A 384 38.89 -34.75 -13.12
C GLN A 384 37.36 -34.78 -13.17
N GLU A 385 36.70 -35.19 -12.07
CA GLU A 385 35.24 -35.15 -11.94
C GLU A 385 34.71 -33.70 -12.04
N ILE A 386 35.35 -32.75 -11.36
CA ILE A 386 35.01 -31.32 -11.43
C ILE A 386 35.21 -30.77 -12.85
N ILE A 387 36.29 -31.15 -13.53
CA ILE A 387 36.56 -30.71 -14.90
C ILE A 387 35.53 -31.26 -15.87
N ASN A 388 35.17 -32.54 -15.73
CA ASN A 388 34.14 -33.16 -16.56
C ASN A 388 32.79 -32.47 -16.35
N GLN A 389 32.46 -32.10 -15.10
CA GLN A 389 31.26 -31.32 -14.79
C GLN A 389 31.30 -29.95 -15.47
N CYS A 390 32.40 -29.19 -15.36
CA CYS A 390 32.51 -27.89 -16.02
C CYS A 390 32.47 -27.98 -17.56
N GLN A 391 32.98 -29.06 -18.15
CA GLN A 391 32.87 -29.30 -19.60
C GLN A 391 31.43 -29.67 -20.03
N GLN A 392 30.72 -30.42 -19.19
CA GLN A 392 29.30 -30.71 -19.38
C GLN A 392 28.47 -29.43 -19.27
N ASP A 393 28.69 -28.62 -18.22
CA ASP A 393 28.02 -27.34 -18.02
C ASP A 393 28.25 -26.39 -19.20
N LYS A 394 29.48 -26.34 -19.74
CA LYS A 394 29.79 -25.57 -20.95
C LYS A 394 29.01 -26.08 -22.17
N THR A 395 28.88 -27.40 -22.33
CA THR A 395 28.14 -28.02 -23.43
C THR A 395 26.65 -27.75 -23.32
N ASP A 396 26.10 -27.83 -22.11
CA ASP A 396 24.69 -27.57 -21.82
C ASP A 396 24.36 -26.09 -22.06
N ILE A 397 25.21 -25.17 -21.61
CA ILE A 397 25.08 -23.74 -21.88
C ILE A 397 25.14 -23.45 -23.39
N LEU A 398 26.06 -24.06 -24.13
CA LEU A 398 26.12 -23.93 -25.60
C LEU A 398 24.88 -24.50 -26.27
N GLY A 399 24.34 -25.60 -25.76
CA GLY A 399 23.07 -26.19 -26.20
C GLY A 399 21.91 -25.23 -25.98
N SER A 400 21.78 -24.66 -24.79
CA SER A 400 20.76 -23.66 -24.46
C SER A 400 20.90 -22.39 -25.31
N ILE A 401 22.12 -21.91 -25.56
CA ILE A 401 22.36 -20.74 -26.43
C ILE A 401 21.96 -21.04 -27.87
N ASN A 402 22.29 -22.23 -28.39
CA ASN A 402 21.91 -22.61 -29.75
C ASN A 402 20.40 -22.85 -29.89
N ALA A 403 19.76 -23.46 -28.90
CA ALA A 403 18.31 -23.62 -28.85
C ALA A 403 17.59 -22.27 -28.80
N ALA A 404 18.06 -21.35 -27.94
CA ALA A 404 17.54 -19.98 -27.89
C ALA A 404 17.78 -19.23 -29.21
N LYS A 405 18.92 -19.47 -29.89
CA LYS A 405 19.20 -18.90 -31.20
C LYS A 405 18.27 -19.45 -32.28
N GLU A 406 17.97 -20.75 -32.27
CA GLU A 406 17.02 -21.36 -33.20
C GLU A 406 15.59 -20.87 -32.93
N GLU A 407 15.18 -20.78 -31.68
CA GLU A 407 13.87 -20.27 -31.27
C GLU A 407 13.71 -18.78 -31.59
N LEU A 408 14.76 -17.99 -31.39
CA LEU A 408 14.82 -16.58 -31.82
C LEU A 408 14.79 -16.47 -33.35
N SER A 409 15.50 -17.34 -34.08
CA SER A 409 15.47 -17.36 -35.55
C SER A 409 14.10 -17.76 -36.08
N ALA A 410 13.44 -18.73 -35.44
CA ALA A 410 12.07 -19.13 -35.75
C ALA A 410 11.07 -18.02 -35.43
N SER A 411 11.25 -17.31 -34.31
CA SER A 411 10.43 -16.14 -33.95
C SER A 411 10.62 -14.97 -34.91
N ILE A 412 11.86 -14.71 -35.37
CA ILE A 412 12.16 -13.71 -36.40
C ILE A 412 11.50 -14.12 -37.72
N THR A 413 11.59 -15.39 -38.10
CA THR A 413 10.96 -15.92 -39.33
C THR A 413 9.43 -15.82 -39.24
N ALA A 414 8.83 -16.16 -38.10
CA ALA A 414 7.40 -16.03 -37.86
C ALA A 414 6.92 -14.56 -37.82
N LEU A 415 7.76 -13.62 -37.35
CA LEU A 415 7.48 -12.19 -37.40
C LEU A 415 7.58 -11.61 -38.82
N GLN A 416 8.49 -12.16 -39.65
CA GLN A 416 8.60 -11.82 -41.06
C GLN A 416 7.44 -12.41 -41.89
N GLU A 417 7.02 -13.64 -41.60
CA GLU A 417 5.89 -14.30 -42.26
C GLU A 417 4.53 -13.75 -41.78
N GLY A 418 4.42 -13.35 -40.51
CA GLY A 418 3.21 -12.79 -39.90
C GLY A 418 2.87 -11.35 -40.33
N LYS A 419 3.70 -10.72 -41.18
CA LYS A 419 3.47 -9.37 -41.71
C LYS A 419 2.97 -9.31 -43.16
N VAL A 420 2.53 -10.42 -43.74
CA VAL A 420 1.92 -10.39 -45.07
C VAL A 420 0.59 -11.11 -45.09
N ASP A 421 -0.47 -10.40 -44.70
CA ASP A 421 -1.80 -10.74 -45.21
C ASP A 421 -1.83 -10.38 -46.69
N LYS A 422 -1.87 -11.44 -47.51
CA LYS A 422 -2.09 -11.37 -48.95
C LYS A 422 -3.54 -11.00 -49.21
N GLU A 423 -3.84 -9.71 -49.24
CA GLU A 423 -4.87 -9.15 -50.14
C GLU A 423 -4.65 -7.63 -50.24
N GLU A 424 -4.51 -7.15 -51.47
CA GLU A 424 -4.22 -5.75 -51.87
C GLU A 424 -2.80 -5.20 -51.57
N GLY A 425 -1.80 -5.81 -52.20
CA GLY A 425 -0.86 -5.07 -53.06
C GLY A 425 -0.15 -3.82 -52.53
N LYS A 426 0.23 -3.74 -51.25
CA LYS A 426 1.23 -2.79 -50.70
C LYS A 426 1.89 -3.38 -49.45
N SER A 427 3.07 -3.98 -49.61
CA SER A 427 3.97 -4.25 -48.49
C SER A 427 4.58 -2.93 -48.03
N LEU A 428 4.19 -2.46 -46.84
CA LEU A 428 4.82 -1.31 -46.20
C LEU A 428 6.08 -1.79 -45.49
N ILE A 429 7.22 -1.43 -46.08
CA ILE A 429 8.55 -1.37 -45.46
C ILE A 429 9.33 -2.70 -45.43
N GLU A 430 9.55 -3.36 -46.58
CA GLU A 430 10.75 -4.23 -46.67
C GLU A 430 11.60 -4.09 -47.96
N ASP A 431 11.10 -3.49 -49.05
CA ASP A 431 11.90 -3.35 -50.27
C ASP A 431 12.40 -1.93 -50.56
N GLU A 432 11.79 -0.87 -50.02
CA GLU A 432 12.20 0.52 -50.31
C GLU A 432 13.24 1.10 -49.34
N VAL A 433 13.50 0.50 -48.18
CA VAL A 433 14.48 1.04 -47.20
C VAL A 433 15.84 0.33 -47.25
N LYS A 434 15.88 -0.93 -47.72
CA LYS A 434 17.14 -1.66 -47.95
C LYS A 434 17.99 -1.06 -49.08
N GLU A 435 17.38 -0.30 -49.98
CA GLU A 435 18.12 0.35 -51.06
C GLU A 435 18.89 1.59 -50.56
N TYR A 436 18.46 2.20 -49.45
CA TYR A 436 19.02 3.48 -48.98
C TYR A 436 19.87 3.40 -47.71
N PHE A 437 19.81 2.34 -46.90
CA PHE A 437 20.66 2.21 -45.71
C PHE A 437 21.09 0.76 -45.46
N ARG A 438 22.39 0.54 -45.26
CA ARG A 438 22.98 -0.76 -44.94
C ARG A 438 23.83 -0.68 -43.67
N VAL A 439 23.96 -1.81 -42.98
CA VAL A 439 24.86 -1.93 -41.82
C VAL A 439 26.15 -2.58 -42.29
N ILE A 440 27.28 -1.92 -42.02
CA ILE A 440 28.62 -2.43 -42.35
C ILE A 440 29.43 -2.70 -41.08
N GLU A 441 30.38 -3.62 -41.21
CA GLU A 441 31.43 -3.89 -40.23
C GLU A 441 32.77 -3.86 -40.97
N ASN A 442 33.73 -3.07 -40.49
CA ASN A 442 35.06 -2.98 -41.10
C ASN A 442 36.14 -2.77 -40.02
N GLU A 443 37.38 -2.53 -40.45
CA GLU A 443 38.51 -2.36 -39.51
C GLU A 443 38.36 -1.13 -38.59
N GLU A 444 37.57 -0.14 -39.00
CA GLU A 444 37.39 1.11 -38.26
C GLU A 444 36.17 1.08 -37.32
N PHE A 445 35.07 0.40 -37.73
CA PHE A 445 33.81 0.36 -36.99
C PHE A 445 33.40 -1.07 -36.59
N ILE A 446 32.96 -1.23 -35.33
CA ILE A 446 32.38 -2.49 -34.82
C ILE A 446 31.11 -2.79 -35.61
N LYS A 447 30.22 -1.79 -35.66
CA LYS A 447 29.04 -1.71 -36.51
C LYS A 447 28.80 -0.25 -36.86
N ALA A 448 28.52 0.04 -38.13
CA ALA A 448 28.14 1.36 -38.61
C ALA A 448 26.95 1.26 -39.56
N ILE A 449 26.01 2.18 -39.44
CA ILE A 449 24.90 2.39 -40.38
C ILE A 449 25.41 3.35 -41.44
N VAL A 450 25.34 2.94 -42.70
CA VAL A 450 25.70 3.76 -43.85
C VAL A 450 24.51 3.89 -44.78
N ASP A 451 24.46 4.97 -45.55
CA ASP A 451 23.47 5.13 -46.62
C ASP A 451 23.82 4.29 -47.87
N SER A 452 23.05 4.47 -48.95
CA SER A 452 23.26 3.81 -50.24
C SER A 452 24.66 4.05 -50.81
N ASP A 453 25.29 5.17 -50.45
CA ASP A 453 26.59 5.65 -50.93
C ASP A 453 27.76 5.33 -49.98
N ASP A 454 27.57 4.44 -48.99
CA ASP A 454 28.55 4.07 -47.94
C ASP A 454 28.91 5.22 -46.98
N LYS A 455 28.14 6.32 -46.92
CA LYS A 455 28.42 7.40 -45.96
C LYS A 455 27.95 6.98 -44.56
N VAL A 456 28.88 6.91 -43.61
CA VAL A 456 28.58 6.58 -42.21
C VAL A 456 27.66 7.63 -41.63
N LEU A 457 26.47 7.23 -41.21
CA LEU A 457 25.47 8.07 -40.55
C LEU A 457 25.56 7.94 -39.03
N PHE A 458 25.99 6.78 -38.55
CA PHE A 458 26.20 6.49 -37.15
C PHE A 458 27.01 5.20 -36.99
N GLY A 459 27.94 5.14 -36.06
CA GLY A 459 28.68 3.90 -35.81
C GLY A 459 29.48 3.91 -34.51
N PHE A 460 30.06 2.78 -34.12
CA PHE A 460 30.93 2.67 -32.95
C PHE A 460 32.35 2.33 -33.38
N TYR A 461 33.32 3.14 -32.96
CA TYR A 461 34.72 2.91 -33.30
C TYR A 461 35.23 1.61 -32.69
N ARG A 462 35.87 0.77 -33.50
CA ARG A 462 36.39 -0.53 -33.09
C ARG A 462 37.51 -0.43 -32.07
N ALA A 463 38.38 0.57 -32.19
CA ALA A 463 39.50 0.75 -31.27
C ALA A 463 39.11 1.25 -29.88
N THR A 464 37.96 1.92 -29.72
CA THR A 464 37.61 2.63 -28.47
C THR A 464 36.21 2.32 -27.92
N GLY A 465 35.32 1.72 -28.70
CA GLY A 465 33.93 1.45 -28.35
C GLY A 465 33.04 2.70 -28.28
N LYS A 466 33.57 3.90 -28.59
CA LYS A 466 32.82 5.16 -28.49
C LYS A 466 31.95 5.41 -29.74
N PRO A 467 30.75 6.01 -29.58
CA PRO A 467 29.88 6.34 -30.70
C PRO A 467 30.47 7.49 -31.54
N TYR A 468 30.29 7.37 -32.85
CA TYR A 468 30.64 8.33 -33.88
C TYR A 468 29.36 8.89 -34.51
N TYR A 469 29.27 10.21 -34.56
CA TYR A 469 28.18 10.96 -35.19
C TYR A 469 28.78 11.90 -36.24
N PRO A 470 28.35 11.85 -37.50
CA PRO A 470 28.79 12.80 -38.51
C PRO A 470 28.10 14.15 -38.28
N LEU A 471 28.85 15.25 -38.41
CA LEU A 471 28.27 16.59 -38.52
C LEU A 471 27.51 16.67 -39.86
N ASN A 472 26.17 16.70 -39.80
CA ASN A 472 25.27 16.56 -40.96
C ASN A 472 25.38 17.70 -41.99
N GLU A 473 25.61 17.33 -43.26
CA GLU A 473 25.53 18.17 -44.46
C GLU A 473 24.12 18.11 -45.13
N MET A 474 23.01 18.08 -44.36
CA MET A 474 21.67 17.90 -44.94
C MET A 474 20.95 19.18 -45.39
N TYR A 475 21.47 20.38 -45.10
CA TYR A 475 20.86 21.64 -45.52
C TYR A 475 21.92 22.68 -45.87
N HIS A 476 21.84 23.26 -47.06
CA HIS A 476 22.62 24.43 -47.42
C HIS A 476 21.78 25.70 -47.28
N VAL A 477 22.28 26.61 -46.45
CA VAL A 477 21.76 27.97 -46.30
C VAL A 477 22.59 28.87 -47.19
N GLU A 478 21.99 29.35 -48.27
CA GLU A 478 22.63 30.29 -49.17
C GLU A 478 22.15 31.72 -48.88
N GLN A 479 23.07 32.68 -48.88
CA GLN A 479 22.77 34.11 -48.82
C GLN A 479 23.30 34.76 -50.10
N ASN A 480 22.46 35.51 -50.80
CA ASN A 480 22.88 36.24 -51.99
C ASN A 480 22.20 37.63 -52.03
N GLU A 481 22.34 38.37 -53.12
CA GLU A 481 21.79 39.73 -53.22
C GLU A 481 20.25 39.75 -53.13
N GLU A 482 19.59 38.65 -53.46
CA GLU A 482 18.14 38.53 -53.48
C GLU A 482 17.58 37.89 -52.19
N PHE A 483 18.32 36.95 -51.60
CA PHE A 483 17.89 36.18 -50.43
C PHE A 483 18.75 36.45 -49.21
N PHE A 484 18.09 36.77 -48.09
CA PHE A 484 18.73 36.88 -46.78
C PHE A 484 19.13 35.50 -46.26
N ALA A 485 18.28 34.50 -46.47
CA ALA A 485 18.59 33.10 -46.25
C ALA A 485 17.68 32.22 -47.13
N LEU A 486 18.29 31.31 -47.88
CA LEU A 486 17.61 30.37 -48.76
C LEU A 486 18.02 28.95 -48.39
N TRP A 487 17.05 28.16 -47.91
CA TRP A 487 17.23 26.76 -47.58
C TRP A 487 16.83 25.91 -48.77
N LYS A 488 17.83 25.21 -49.31
CA LYS A 488 17.65 24.31 -50.44
C LYS A 488 17.88 22.87 -50.00
N ASP A 489 17.12 21.97 -50.60
CA ASP A 489 17.44 20.55 -50.52
C ASP A 489 18.73 20.23 -51.31
N ALA A 490 19.20 18.99 -51.19
CA ALA A 490 20.40 18.52 -51.90
C ALA A 490 20.27 18.59 -53.45
N SER A 491 19.05 18.77 -53.98
CA SER A 491 18.74 18.90 -55.41
C SER A 491 18.54 20.37 -55.86
N ASN A 492 18.84 21.35 -54.99
CA ASN A 492 18.62 22.78 -55.20
C ASN A 492 17.15 23.24 -55.30
N HIS A 493 16.18 22.44 -54.85
CA HIS A 493 14.80 22.92 -54.72
C HIS A 493 14.65 23.80 -53.48
N VAL A 494 13.92 24.91 -53.64
CA VAL A 494 13.70 25.88 -52.57
C VAL A 494 12.61 25.38 -51.64
N LEU A 495 13.02 24.91 -50.46
CA LEU A 495 12.11 24.47 -49.41
C LEU A 495 11.54 25.66 -48.65
N LEU A 496 12.41 26.63 -48.35
CA LEU A 496 12.07 27.86 -47.66
C LEU A 496 13.09 28.94 -48.04
N GLY A 497 12.63 30.14 -48.34
CA GLY A 497 13.46 31.27 -48.72
C GLY A 497 12.89 32.56 -48.14
N ILE A 498 13.76 33.34 -47.52
CA ILE A 498 13.46 34.69 -47.03
C ILE A 498 14.21 35.65 -47.92
N ARG A 499 13.47 36.36 -48.79
CA ARG A 499 14.04 37.40 -49.64
C ARG A 499 14.45 38.60 -48.79
N ARG A 500 15.43 39.36 -49.27
CA ARG A 500 15.91 40.55 -48.54
C ARG A 500 14.88 41.67 -48.45
N ASP A 501 13.85 41.65 -49.30
CA ASP A 501 12.68 42.53 -49.22
C ASP A 501 11.61 42.03 -48.21
N GLY A 502 11.86 40.91 -47.54
CA GLY A 502 11.00 40.33 -46.50
C GLY A 502 9.97 39.32 -47.03
N GLN A 503 9.91 39.08 -48.34
CA GLN A 503 8.95 38.12 -48.90
C GLN A 503 9.42 36.67 -48.66
N ILE A 504 8.54 35.84 -48.12
CA ILE A 504 8.81 34.42 -47.83
C ILE A 504 8.25 33.53 -48.95
N ILE A 505 9.08 32.65 -49.49
CA ILE A 505 8.74 31.69 -50.53
C ILE A 505 9.15 30.28 -50.12
N GLY A 506 8.42 29.24 -50.52
CA GLY A 506 8.67 27.86 -50.11
C GLY A 506 7.41 27.01 -50.20
N GLU A 507 7.51 25.70 -49.98
CA GLU A 507 6.35 24.81 -50.05
C GLU A 507 5.27 25.15 -49.02
N ILE A 508 4.00 24.96 -49.40
CA ILE A 508 2.79 25.51 -48.77
C ILE A 508 2.71 25.26 -47.25
N HIS A 509 3.26 24.15 -46.77
CA HIS A 509 3.20 23.75 -45.36
C HIS A 509 4.17 24.54 -44.47
N ALA A 510 5.39 24.84 -44.94
CA ALA A 510 6.36 25.65 -44.20
C ALA A 510 5.96 27.14 -44.18
N VAL A 511 5.39 27.63 -45.29
CA VAL A 511 4.96 29.03 -45.43
C VAL A 511 3.75 29.35 -44.54
N ASN A 512 2.82 28.41 -44.34
CA ASN A 512 1.66 28.62 -43.47
C ASN A 512 2.01 28.62 -41.98
N ALA A 513 2.94 27.74 -41.55
CA ALA A 513 3.44 27.73 -40.18
C ALA A 513 4.19 29.03 -39.85
N LEU A 514 5.03 29.52 -40.76
CA LEU A 514 5.79 30.76 -40.54
C LEU A 514 4.89 32.00 -40.61
N LYS A 515 3.85 32.03 -41.46
CA LYS A 515 2.85 33.12 -41.49
C LYS A 515 2.06 33.24 -40.19
N GLN A 516 1.73 32.12 -39.53
CA GLN A 516 1.10 32.13 -38.21
C GLN A 516 2.03 32.73 -37.15
N VAL A 517 3.30 32.34 -37.14
CA VAL A 517 4.30 32.86 -36.19
C VAL A 517 4.60 34.35 -36.46
N ILE A 518 4.66 34.77 -37.72
CA ILE A 518 4.89 36.18 -38.09
C ILE A 518 3.67 37.05 -37.78
N SER A 519 2.44 36.58 -38.00
CA SER A 519 1.23 37.30 -37.54
C SER A 519 1.20 37.45 -36.03
N GLN A 520 1.66 36.44 -35.29
CA GLN A 520 1.75 36.49 -33.83
C GLN A 520 2.82 37.51 -33.39
N LEU A 521 4.01 37.49 -33.99
CA LEU A 521 5.09 38.44 -33.68
C LEU A 521 4.76 39.89 -34.12
N GLN A 522 3.99 40.09 -35.19
CA GLN A 522 3.52 41.43 -35.61
C GLN A 522 2.44 41.98 -34.68
N SER A 523 1.57 41.13 -34.15
CA SER A 523 0.65 41.46 -33.05
C SER A 523 1.43 41.86 -31.79
N ASP A 524 2.45 41.10 -31.44
CA ASP A 524 3.26 41.33 -30.25
C ASP A 524 4.14 42.60 -30.39
N PHE A 525 4.68 42.89 -31.57
CA PHE A 525 5.44 44.12 -31.86
C PHE A 525 4.55 45.38 -31.87
N THR A 526 3.33 45.29 -32.39
CA THR A 526 2.35 46.40 -32.35
C THR A 526 1.93 46.69 -30.90
N SER A 527 1.72 45.63 -30.09
CA SER A 527 1.46 45.76 -28.65
C SER A 527 2.64 46.33 -27.86
N LEU A 528 3.88 46.06 -28.29
CA LEU A 528 5.09 46.64 -27.71
C LEU A 528 5.31 48.10 -28.12
N GLN A 529 5.01 48.48 -29.37
CA GLN A 529 5.09 49.87 -29.83
C GLN A 529 4.03 50.77 -29.18
N GLU A 530 2.82 50.25 -28.92
CA GLU A 530 1.81 50.96 -28.11
C GLU A 530 2.28 51.10 -26.65
N LYS A 531 2.84 50.04 -26.04
CA LYS A 531 3.35 50.09 -24.66
C LYS A 531 4.52 51.06 -24.47
N VAL A 532 5.42 51.19 -25.45
CA VAL A 532 6.51 52.19 -25.40
C VAL A 532 5.98 53.61 -25.58
N GLY A 533 4.97 53.81 -26.43
CA GLY A 533 4.31 55.11 -26.62
C GLY A 533 3.56 55.61 -25.38
N THR A 534 2.95 54.71 -24.61
CA THR A 534 2.25 55.04 -23.36
C THR A 534 3.21 55.27 -22.19
N ILE A 535 4.36 54.58 -22.15
CA ILE A 535 5.42 54.81 -21.14
C ILE A 535 6.02 56.22 -21.26
N ASP A 536 6.25 56.71 -22.48
CA ASP A 536 6.81 58.07 -22.73
C ASP A 536 5.81 59.19 -22.39
N THR A 537 4.50 58.90 -22.46
CA THR A 537 3.42 59.83 -22.10
C THR A 537 3.18 59.85 -20.59
N ASN A 538 3.22 58.68 -19.93
CA ASN A 538 3.02 58.54 -18.49
C ASN A 538 4.22 59.06 -17.68
N LEU A 539 5.45 59.03 -18.21
CA LEU A 539 6.60 59.69 -17.58
C LEU A 539 6.44 61.22 -17.53
N LYS A 540 5.71 61.79 -18.49
CA LYS A 540 5.43 63.21 -18.60
C LYS A 540 4.32 63.66 -17.64
N GLU A 541 3.31 62.82 -17.42
CA GLU A 541 2.24 63.07 -16.43
C GLU A 541 2.68 62.81 -14.97
N LEU A 542 3.58 61.85 -14.73
CA LEU A 542 4.14 61.59 -13.39
C LEU A 542 5.02 62.76 -12.89
N LEU A 543 5.68 63.49 -13.80
CA LEU A 543 6.45 64.70 -13.50
C LEU A 543 5.57 65.90 -13.12
N ASP A 544 4.34 65.96 -13.63
CA ASP A 544 3.36 67.02 -13.30
C ASP A 544 2.65 66.75 -11.96
N VAL A 545 2.43 65.48 -11.59
CA VAL A 545 1.74 65.07 -10.35
C VAL A 545 2.58 65.30 -9.08
N PHE A 546 3.92 65.28 -9.16
CA PHE A 546 4.78 65.56 -8.00
C PHE A 546 4.90 67.06 -7.63
N SER A 547 4.19 67.95 -8.32
CA SER A 547 4.42 69.40 -8.21
C SER A 547 3.39 70.21 -7.39
N LEU A 548 2.41 69.62 -6.70
CA LEU A 548 1.36 70.41 -6.03
C LEU A 548 0.96 69.95 -4.62
N GLN A 549 1.47 70.64 -3.59
CA GLN A 549 0.74 70.99 -2.37
C GLN A 549 1.07 72.43 -1.94
N GLU A 550 0.04 73.21 -1.57
CA GLU A 550 0.02 74.05 -0.35
C GLU A 550 -1.32 74.84 -0.21
N ASN A 551 -1.95 74.79 0.98
CA ASN A 551 -2.77 75.88 1.57
C ASN A 551 -2.88 75.67 3.11
N PRO A 552 -2.66 76.69 3.98
CA PRO A 552 -1.95 76.48 5.26
C PRO A 552 -2.73 76.47 6.59
N GLU A 553 -4.07 76.51 6.67
CA GLU A 553 -4.70 77.03 7.92
C GLU A 553 -5.31 76.02 8.93
N TYR A 554 -5.91 74.87 8.57
CA TYR A 554 -6.47 73.92 9.56
C TYR A 554 -6.45 72.46 9.08
N LEU A 555 -6.31 71.50 10.01
CA LEU A 555 -6.37 70.06 9.72
C LEU A 555 -7.80 69.51 9.65
N ALA A 556 -8.72 69.97 10.52
CA ALA A 556 -10.14 69.57 10.51
C ALA A 556 -11.06 70.55 11.29
N VAL A 557 -12.29 70.76 10.81
CA VAL A 557 -13.30 71.69 11.38
C VAL A 557 -14.71 71.07 11.33
N GLU A 558 -15.46 71.11 12.43
CA GLU A 558 -16.90 70.80 12.47
C GLU A 558 -17.74 72.08 12.64
N LYS A 559 -18.85 72.17 11.90
CA LYS A 559 -19.77 73.31 11.92
C LYS A 559 -21.22 72.85 12.13
N ASP A 560 -22.05 73.71 12.71
CA ASP A 560 -23.49 73.50 12.76
C ASP A 560 -24.16 73.79 11.40
N ALA A 561 -25.46 73.55 11.33
CA ALA A 561 -26.28 73.70 10.12
C ALA A 561 -26.33 75.15 9.58
N ASP A 562 -25.94 76.15 10.38
CA ASP A 562 -25.84 77.55 9.98
C ASP A 562 -24.39 77.97 9.63
N GLY A 563 -23.45 77.03 9.67
CA GLY A 563 -22.05 77.23 9.29
C GLY A 563 -21.15 77.80 10.40
N LYS A 564 -21.59 77.77 11.66
CA LYS A 564 -20.79 78.20 12.81
C LYS A 564 -19.94 77.05 13.35
N ILE A 565 -18.68 77.33 13.66
CA ILE A 565 -17.70 76.32 14.08
C ILE A 565 -18.00 75.83 15.51
N LEU A 566 -18.19 74.50 15.65
CA LEU A 566 -18.52 73.80 16.90
C LEU A 566 -17.28 73.14 17.55
N SER A 567 -16.35 72.65 16.73
CA SER A 567 -15.06 72.12 17.17
C SER A 567 -13.99 72.30 16.07
N VAL A 568 -12.73 72.49 16.46
CA VAL A 568 -11.59 72.54 15.52
C VAL A 568 -10.39 71.77 16.03
N THR A 569 -9.61 71.25 15.07
CA THR A 569 -8.27 70.70 15.29
C THR A 569 -7.27 71.53 14.51
N ASN A 570 -6.40 72.23 15.24
CA ASN A 570 -5.35 73.06 14.66
C ASN A 570 -4.17 72.20 14.18
N ASN A 571 -3.30 72.76 13.33
CA ASN A 571 -2.13 72.06 12.78
C ASN A 571 -1.12 71.59 13.85
N ASP A 572 -1.18 72.13 15.07
CA ASP A 572 -0.34 71.73 16.20
C ASP A 572 -0.95 70.60 17.06
N GLY A 573 -2.15 70.12 16.72
CA GLY A 573 -2.86 69.07 17.45
C GLY A 573 -3.69 69.57 18.65
N SER A 574 -3.83 70.88 18.85
CA SER A 574 -4.71 71.43 19.88
C SER A 574 -6.19 71.39 19.46
N HIS A 575 -7.08 71.13 20.44
CA HIS A 575 -8.52 71.05 20.25
C HIS A 575 -9.26 72.17 21.00
N TYR A 576 -10.20 72.83 20.33
CA TYR A 576 -11.07 73.84 20.95
C TYR A 576 -12.54 73.44 20.82
N ILE A 577 -13.27 73.47 21.94
CA ILE A 577 -14.72 73.16 22.04
C ILE A 577 -15.42 74.33 22.73
N HIS A 578 -16.51 74.82 22.15
CA HIS A 578 -17.26 75.96 22.68
C HIS A 578 -18.22 75.53 23.81
N ASN A 579 -18.05 76.10 25.02
CA ASN A 579 -18.87 76.02 26.25
C ASN A 579 -18.88 74.71 27.06
N ALA A 580 -17.87 74.54 27.93
CA ALA A 580 -18.01 73.73 29.14
C ALA A 580 -17.38 74.42 30.36
N LYS A 581 -18.20 74.79 31.36
CA LYS A 581 -17.78 74.99 32.77
C LYS A 581 -18.92 74.65 33.75
N SER A 582 -18.67 73.57 34.51
CA SER A 582 -18.67 73.40 35.99
C SER A 582 -19.74 74.05 36.91
N GLU A 583 -20.39 73.13 37.67
CA GLU A 583 -20.90 73.17 39.06
C GLU A 583 -22.15 74.00 39.47
N THR A 584 -23.22 73.32 39.96
CA THR A 584 -23.67 73.31 41.39
C THR A 584 -24.95 72.46 41.63
N ILE A 585 -24.99 71.84 42.82
CA ILE A 585 -25.95 70.83 43.36
C ILE A 585 -27.28 71.48 43.83
N PRO A 586 -28.42 70.75 43.85
CA PRO A 586 -29.12 70.56 45.14
C PRO A 586 -29.61 69.12 45.45
N GLU A 587 -29.78 68.95 46.76
CA GLU A 587 -30.03 67.80 47.64
C GLU A 587 -31.31 66.96 47.44
N GLU A 588 -31.14 65.67 47.82
CA GLU A 588 -32.05 64.73 48.52
C GLU A 588 -33.46 64.43 47.94
N PHE A 589 -33.75 63.14 47.67
CA PHE A 589 -34.47 62.27 48.62
C PHE A 589 -34.60 60.82 48.09
N SER A 590 -34.37 59.87 49.02
CA SER A 590 -34.96 58.53 49.15
C SER A 590 -34.72 57.45 48.08
N HIS A 591 -33.93 56.44 48.49
CA HIS A 591 -34.13 55.00 48.28
C HIS A 591 -34.68 54.57 46.92
N ILE A 592 -33.77 54.24 45.98
CA ILE A 592 -34.10 53.49 44.77
C ILE A 592 -33.88 52.01 45.11
N GLU A 593 -34.96 51.29 45.36
CA GLU A 593 -35.03 49.87 45.02
C GLU A 593 -34.67 49.76 43.53
N ASP A 594 -33.74 48.87 43.20
CA ASP A 594 -33.40 48.62 41.80
C ASP A 594 -34.69 48.26 41.01
N PRO A 595 -35.12 49.08 40.03
CA PRO A 595 -36.40 48.91 39.35
C PRO A 595 -36.54 47.58 38.61
N GLU A 596 -35.41 46.88 38.37
CA GLU A 596 -35.33 45.61 37.66
C GLU A 596 -35.33 44.39 38.61
N GLY A 597 -35.39 44.60 39.94
CA GLY A 597 -35.43 43.52 40.93
C GLY A 597 -34.15 42.70 41.00
N ARG A 598 -32.99 43.33 40.72
CA ARG A 598 -31.68 42.67 40.71
C ARG A 598 -31.11 42.60 42.12
N THR A 599 -30.54 41.46 42.45
CA THR A 599 -29.91 41.14 43.75
C THR A 599 -28.46 40.69 43.50
N GLU A 600 -27.58 40.73 44.50
CA GLU A 600 -26.16 40.36 44.33
C GLU A 600 -25.44 41.11 43.19
N ILE A 601 -25.63 42.43 43.12
CA ILE A 601 -24.99 43.28 42.11
C ILE A 601 -23.51 43.48 42.48
N THR A 602 -22.61 43.09 41.59
CA THR A 602 -21.16 43.35 41.69
C THR A 602 -20.79 44.37 40.63
N THR A 603 -20.06 45.42 41.01
CA THR A 603 -19.60 46.47 40.10
C THR A 603 -18.08 46.52 40.01
N ASP A 604 -17.54 47.07 38.92
CA ASP A 604 -16.11 47.39 38.80
C ASP A 604 -15.74 48.67 39.56
N ALA A 605 -14.47 49.07 39.46
CA ALA A 605 -13.92 50.25 40.14
C ALA A 605 -14.51 51.59 39.65
N GLU A 606 -15.22 51.58 38.51
CA GLU A 606 -15.91 52.73 37.91
C GLU A 606 -17.42 52.67 38.19
N ASN A 607 -17.87 51.75 39.06
CA ASN A 607 -19.26 51.47 39.41
C ASN A 607 -20.14 50.95 38.26
N LYS A 608 -19.55 50.32 37.23
CA LYS A 608 -20.31 49.64 36.17
C LYS A 608 -20.69 48.23 36.62
N VAL A 609 -21.93 47.82 36.38
CA VAL A 609 -22.45 46.50 36.81
C VAL A 609 -21.80 45.37 36.00
N MET A 610 -21.07 44.49 36.70
CA MET A 610 -20.35 43.35 36.15
C MET A 610 -21.13 42.05 36.30
N SER A 611 -21.88 41.90 37.40
CA SER A 611 -22.79 40.77 37.57
C SER A 611 -23.99 41.11 38.44
N TRP A 612 -25.10 40.40 38.28
CA TRP A 612 -26.28 40.52 39.13
C TRP A 612 -27.16 39.27 39.04
N ARG A 613 -28.05 39.04 40.00
CA ARG A 613 -29.09 38.00 39.96
C ARG A 613 -30.47 38.60 39.75
N ASP A 614 -31.25 38.01 38.86
CA ASP A 614 -32.66 38.37 38.71
C ASP A 614 -33.52 37.83 39.87
N SER A 615 -34.78 38.25 39.93
CA SER A 615 -35.75 37.86 40.95
C SER A 615 -36.08 36.36 40.99
N ARG A 616 -35.61 35.56 40.03
CA ARG A 616 -35.72 34.09 39.99
C ARG A 616 -34.41 33.41 40.40
N GLY A 617 -33.42 34.18 40.83
CA GLY A 617 -32.10 33.70 41.23
C GLY A 617 -31.16 33.41 40.07
N LYS A 618 -31.47 33.80 38.82
CA LYS A 618 -30.57 33.59 37.67
C LYS A 618 -29.47 34.66 37.67
N LYS A 619 -28.20 34.24 37.71
CA LYS A 619 -27.03 35.13 37.66
C LYS A 619 -26.76 35.54 36.20
N HIS A 620 -26.57 36.83 35.98
CA HIS A 620 -26.21 37.47 34.72
C HIS A 620 -24.84 38.11 34.92
N GLU A 621 -23.87 37.73 34.10
CA GLU A 621 -22.47 38.17 34.17
C GLU A 621 -22.06 38.75 32.82
N HIS A 622 -21.38 39.90 32.84
CA HIS A 622 -21.04 40.64 31.62
C HIS A 622 -19.76 40.13 30.94
N ASP A 623 -18.90 39.40 31.67
CA ASP A 623 -17.75 38.68 31.12
C ASP A 623 -17.49 37.42 31.95
N MET A 624 -17.26 36.30 31.27
CA MET A 624 -16.91 35.01 31.89
C MET A 624 -15.71 34.43 31.14
N GLU A 625 -14.57 34.30 31.82
CA GLU A 625 -13.40 33.61 31.27
C GLU A 625 -13.51 32.13 31.65
N VAL A 626 -13.86 31.29 30.69
CA VAL A 626 -14.02 29.84 30.89
C VAL A 626 -12.85 29.13 30.21
N THR A 627 -11.91 28.63 31.01
CA THR A 627 -10.76 27.87 30.48
C THR A 627 -11.13 26.44 30.07
N ASN A 628 -12.24 25.89 30.57
CA ASN A 628 -12.81 24.62 30.13
C ASN A 628 -14.32 24.58 30.39
N LEU A 629 -15.11 24.26 29.37
CA LEU A 629 -16.56 24.09 29.44
C LEU A 629 -16.92 22.63 29.15
N ASP A 630 -17.36 21.89 30.18
CA ASP A 630 -17.83 20.52 30.03
C ASP A 630 -19.37 20.49 30.05
N VAL A 631 -19.97 20.07 28.93
CA VAL A 631 -21.44 20.03 28.75
C VAL A 631 -21.88 18.60 28.45
N SER A 632 -22.53 17.97 29.43
CA SER A 632 -22.94 16.56 29.33
C SER A 632 -24.32 16.34 28.73
N ASN A 633 -25.14 17.38 28.52
CA ASN A 633 -26.52 17.25 28.02
C ASN A 633 -26.98 18.48 27.21
N LEU A 634 -26.37 18.71 26.04
CA LEU A 634 -26.82 19.75 25.12
C LEU A 634 -27.78 19.15 24.07
N ASN A 635 -29.07 19.46 24.15
CA ASN A 635 -30.07 19.02 23.18
C ASN A 635 -30.42 20.17 22.23
N LEU A 636 -29.85 20.16 21.02
CA LEU A 636 -30.04 21.19 20.00
C LEU A 636 -31.05 20.71 18.95
N GLN A 637 -32.08 21.52 18.68
CA GLN A 637 -33.10 21.21 17.67
C GLN A 637 -32.94 22.10 16.42
N GLY A 638 -33.29 21.57 15.24
CA GLY A 638 -33.28 22.31 13.98
C GLY A 638 -31.87 22.66 13.48
N ASN A 639 -31.73 23.79 12.75
CA ASN A 639 -30.46 24.25 12.17
C ASN A 639 -29.44 24.79 13.19
N SER A 640 -29.65 24.51 14.48
CA SER A 640 -28.87 25.06 15.59
C SER A 640 -27.38 24.68 15.55
N VAL A 641 -27.03 23.54 14.95
CA VAL A 641 -25.62 23.14 14.74
C VAL A 641 -24.93 24.08 13.74
N ASN A 642 -25.61 24.42 12.65
CA ASN A 642 -25.10 25.35 11.64
C ASN A 642 -25.01 26.76 12.22
N ASN A 643 -26.03 27.20 12.97
CA ASN A 643 -26.02 28.52 13.61
C ASN A 643 -24.88 28.66 14.66
N ILE A 644 -24.55 27.58 15.37
CA ILE A 644 -23.43 27.57 16.31
C ILE A 644 -22.08 27.55 15.57
N GLN A 645 -21.96 26.78 14.49
CA GLN A 645 -20.77 26.84 13.63
C GLN A 645 -20.57 28.23 13.03
N ASP A 646 -21.63 28.84 12.52
CA ASP A 646 -21.61 30.18 11.95
C ASP A 646 -21.27 31.22 13.01
N ALA A 647 -21.79 31.09 14.23
CA ALA A 647 -21.44 31.94 15.36
C ALA A 647 -19.98 31.76 15.78
N LEU A 648 -19.45 30.54 15.81
CA LEU A 648 -18.05 30.26 16.15
C LEU A 648 -17.10 30.81 15.06
N LYS A 649 -17.43 30.61 13.77
CA LYS A 649 -16.71 31.20 12.63
C LYS A 649 -16.73 32.72 12.67
N ALA A 650 -17.90 33.32 12.95
CA ALA A 650 -18.05 34.77 13.08
C ALA A 650 -17.24 35.36 14.24
N ASN A 651 -16.89 34.54 15.24
CA ASN A 651 -16.05 34.92 16.37
C ASN A 651 -14.60 34.41 16.25
N GLY A 652 -14.15 34.02 15.04
CA GLY A 652 -12.76 33.70 14.76
C GLY A 652 -12.27 32.35 15.28
N PHE A 653 -13.18 31.48 15.72
CA PHE A 653 -12.84 30.08 16.04
C PHE A 653 -12.75 29.27 14.74
N ASP A 654 -11.64 28.55 14.56
CA ASP A 654 -11.47 27.57 13.49
C ASP A 654 -12.43 26.40 13.75
N THR A 655 -13.60 26.43 13.10
CA THR A 655 -14.42 25.25 12.95
C THR A 655 -13.98 24.60 11.64
N LYS A 656 -13.09 23.60 11.73
CA LYS A 656 -12.73 22.77 10.58
C LYS A 656 -14.03 22.28 9.92
N GLY A 657 -14.42 22.91 8.83
CA GLY A 657 -15.59 22.50 8.07
C GLY A 657 -15.37 21.07 7.60
N LYS A 658 -16.43 20.26 7.61
CA LYS A 658 -16.35 18.96 6.95
C LYS A 658 -16.08 19.20 5.47
N THR A 659 -15.04 18.61 4.91
CA THR A 659 -14.87 18.55 3.46
C THR A 659 -15.85 17.52 2.94
N ASP A 660 -16.86 17.97 2.20
CA ASP A 660 -17.91 17.13 1.65
C ASP A 660 -17.52 16.65 0.24
N TRP A 661 -17.35 15.33 0.11
CA TRP A 661 -16.96 14.63 -1.10
C TRP A 661 -18.15 13.97 -1.83
N SER A 662 -19.40 14.30 -1.46
CA SER A 662 -20.59 13.67 -2.04
C SER A 662 -20.70 13.84 -3.56
N ASP A 663 -20.28 14.99 -4.08
CA ASP A 663 -20.35 15.32 -5.52
C ASP A 663 -19.01 15.03 -6.24
N TRP A 664 -18.19 14.09 -5.72
CA TRP A 664 -16.84 13.84 -6.25
C TRP A 664 -16.84 13.49 -7.75
N TYR A 665 -17.70 12.56 -8.17
CA TYR A 665 -17.80 12.11 -9.56
C TYR A 665 -18.48 13.12 -10.50
N ASP A 666 -19.14 14.16 -9.97
CA ASP A 666 -19.60 15.27 -10.81
C ASP A 666 -18.41 16.10 -11.33
N LYS A 667 -17.23 15.95 -10.74
CA LYS A 667 -16.04 16.77 -10.97
C LYS A 667 -14.81 15.96 -11.38
N HIS A 668 -14.82 14.64 -11.21
CA HIS A 668 -13.67 13.77 -11.41
C HIS A 668 -14.08 12.42 -12.02
N ASP A 669 -13.20 11.86 -12.85
CA ASP A 669 -13.38 10.54 -13.48
C ASP A 669 -12.58 9.43 -12.78
N SER A 670 -12.07 9.69 -11.57
CA SER A 670 -11.23 8.76 -10.79
C SER A 670 -11.86 8.42 -9.43
N ALA A 671 -11.39 7.34 -8.79
CA ALA A 671 -11.80 6.98 -7.44
C ALA A 671 -11.55 8.11 -6.43
N LEU A 672 -12.40 8.21 -5.40
CA LEU A 672 -12.20 9.13 -4.28
C LEU A 672 -11.08 8.61 -3.37
N GLU A 673 -9.98 9.34 -3.27
CA GLU A 673 -8.84 8.98 -2.41
C GLU A 673 -8.93 9.69 -1.06
N LEU A 674 -8.95 8.91 0.03
CA LEU A 674 -8.98 9.39 1.41
C LEU A 674 -7.87 8.69 2.22
N PRO A 675 -7.32 9.29 3.29
CA PRO A 675 -6.44 8.55 4.20
C PRO A 675 -7.20 7.41 4.91
N ILE A 676 -6.51 6.36 5.35
CA ILE A 676 -7.15 5.32 6.19
C ILE A 676 -7.55 5.96 7.53
N PRO A 677 -8.85 5.94 7.89
CA PRO A 677 -9.30 6.50 9.16
C PRO A 677 -8.72 5.76 10.36
N THR A 678 -8.38 6.51 11.41
CA THR A 678 -8.20 5.93 12.75
C THR A 678 -9.50 5.24 13.19
N LYS A 679 -10.64 5.94 13.02
CA LYS A 679 -12.01 5.46 13.22
C LYS A 679 -12.96 6.31 12.35
N ALA A 680 -14.13 5.78 12.01
CA ALA A 680 -15.17 6.56 11.33
C ALA A 680 -16.54 6.51 12.05
N VAL A 681 -17.45 7.38 11.64
CA VAL A 681 -18.89 7.33 11.95
C VAL A 681 -19.62 7.11 10.64
N ILE A 682 -20.50 6.11 10.62
CA ILE A 682 -21.35 5.80 9.48
C ILE A 682 -22.80 5.99 9.91
N ASN A 683 -23.51 6.94 9.30
CA ASN A 683 -24.96 7.05 9.46
C ASN A 683 -25.65 6.46 8.23
N ILE A 684 -26.38 5.38 8.43
CA ILE A 684 -27.15 4.71 7.40
C ILE A 684 -28.57 5.27 7.41
N THR A 685 -29.01 5.84 6.30
CA THR A 685 -30.35 6.42 6.16
C THR A 685 -31.10 5.83 4.97
N GLY A 686 -32.42 6.01 4.89
CA GLY A 686 -33.26 5.48 3.82
C GLY A 686 -33.76 4.04 4.04
N VAL A 687 -33.31 3.38 5.12
CA VAL A 687 -33.77 2.06 5.56
C VAL A 687 -34.17 2.10 7.03
N ASN A 688 -35.19 1.32 7.43
CA ASN A 688 -35.69 1.29 8.82
C ASN A 688 -34.99 0.25 9.70
N GLN A 689 -34.22 -0.66 9.10
CA GLN A 689 -33.48 -1.71 9.78
C GLN A 689 -32.28 -2.14 8.92
N MET A 690 -31.29 -2.77 9.55
CA MET A 690 -30.21 -3.44 8.83
C MET A 690 -30.75 -4.59 7.96
N PRO A 691 -30.09 -4.92 6.84
CA PRO A 691 -30.54 -5.98 5.95
C PRO A 691 -30.58 -7.33 6.68
N SER A 692 -31.65 -8.09 6.44
CA SER A 692 -31.96 -9.35 7.14
C SER A 692 -31.97 -10.58 6.24
N LYS A 693 -31.72 -10.40 4.93
CA LYS A 693 -31.69 -11.47 3.93
C LYS A 693 -30.50 -11.28 3.01
N LYS A 694 -29.85 -12.39 2.65
CA LYS A 694 -28.85 -12.43 1.58
C LYS A 694 -29.53 -12.25 0.23
N LEU A 695 -28.77 -11.78 -0.76
CA LEU A 695 -29.22 -11.61 -2.16
C LEU A 695 -30.44 -10.69 -2.29
N VAL A 696 -30.65 -9.82 -1.31
CA VAL A 696 -31.67 -8.76 -1.32
C VAL A 696 -30.95 -7.44 -1.09
N ASN A 697 -31.10 -6.52 -2.05
CA ASN A 697 -30.46 -5.21 -2.01
C ASN A 697 -31.41 -4.16 -1.44
N ASP A 698 -31.18 -3.75 -0.20
CA ASP A 698 -31.89 -2.64 0.43
C ASP A 698 -31.24 -1.32 -0.01
N LYS A 699 -32.06 -0.38 -0.50
CA LYS A 699 -31.61 0.95 -0.94
C LYS A 699 -31.38 1.86 0.27
N ALA A 700 -30.14 2.25 0.51
CA ALA A 700 -29.78 3.11 1.63
C ALA A 700 -28.81 4.23 1.20
N TYR A 701 -28.66 5.25 2.03
CA TYR A 701 -27.58 6.22 1.91
C TYR A 701 -26.54 5.93 2.99
N ILE A 702 -25.27 5.92 2.60
CA ILE A 702 -24.12 5.86 3.49
C ILE A 702 -23.61 7.28 3.68
N GLU A 703 -23.79 7.82 4.88
CA GLU A 703 -23.17 9.06 5.33
C GLU A 703 -21.93 8.71 6.17
N PHE A 704 -20.75 9.02 5.65
CA PHE A 704 -19.45 8.69 6.25
C PHE A 704 -18.80 9.93 6.86
N PHE A 705 -18.10 9.78 7.99
CA PHE A 705 -17.27 10.82 8.59
C PHE A 705 -16.07 10.22 9.35
N ASP A 706 -14.83 10.67 9.12
CA ASP A 706 -13.61 10.03 9.66
C ASP A 706 -12.91 10.78 10.81
N PHE A 707 -13.54 11.79 11.42
CA PHE A 707 -12.95 12.68 12.43
C PHE A 707 -11.71 13.48 11.98
N ALA A 708 -11.12 13.20 10.81
CA ALA A 708 -10.10 14.02 10.15
C ALA A 708 -10.72 15.18 9.35
N GLY A 709 -12.05 15.18 9.21
CA GLY A 709 -12.80 16.24 8.54
C GLY A 709 -13.39 15.79 7.20
N ASN A 710 -13.15 14.55 6.76
CA ASN A 710 -13.71 14.05 5.50
C ASN A 710 -15.14 13.56 5.71
N TYR A 711 -16.02 13.91 4.79
CA TYR A 711 -17.42 13.52 4.79
C TYR A 711 -17.89 13.15 3.39
N PHE A 712 -18.78 12.17 3.27
CA PHE A 712 -19.55 11.96 2.03
C PHE A 712 -20.90 11.32 2.35
N LYS A 713 -21.88 11.57 1.48
CA LYS A 713 -23.19 10.92 1.49
C LYS A 713 -23.48 10.32 0.12
N ILE A 714 -23.42 9.00 0.03
CA ILE A 714 -23.50 8.28 -1.25
C ILE A 714 -24.60 7.21 -1.20
N LYS A 715 -25.23 6.95 -2.35
CA LYS A 715 -26.24 5.88 -2.51
C LYS A 715 -25.55 4.53 -2.43
N ALA A 716 -26.18 3.60 -1.71
CA ALA A 716 -25.65 2.26 -1.55
C ALA A 716 -26.72 1.17 -1.58
N TYR A 717 -26.36 0.02 -2.13
CA TYR A 717 -27.07 -1.22 -1.84
C TYR A 717 -26.49 -1.87 -0.60
N LEU A 718 -27.37 -2.22 0.33
CA LEU A 718 -27.05 -3.02 1.51
C LEU A 718 -27.57 -4.43 1.33
N ASN A 719 -26.70 -5.42 1.51
CA ASN A 719 -27.04 -6.83 1.44
C ASN A 719 -26.59 -7.53 2.73
N ALA A 720 -27.40 -8.42 3.30
CA ALA A 720 -26.98 -9.09 4.53
C ALA A 720 -25.79 -10.02 4.26
N GLN A 721 -24.81 -10.04 5.17
CA GLN A 721 -23.52 -10.72 4.94
C GLN A 721 -23.24 -11.79 6.01
N GLY A 722 -22.67 -12.92 5.56
CA GLY A 722 -22.28 -14.07 6.37
C GLY A 722 -23.42 -15.06 6.58
N ALA A 723 -23.14 -16.35 6.75
CA ALA A 723 -24.16 -17.39 6.92
C ALA A 723 -24.59 -17.51 8.39
N SER A 724 -23.63 -17.70 9.29
CA SER A 724 -23.87 -17.85 10.73
C SER A 724 -24.34 -16.54 11.39
N THR A 725 -23.82 -15.41 10.92
CA THR A 725 -24.15 -14.05 11.39
C THR A 725 -25.60 -13.65 11.09
N MET A 726 -26.29 -14.34 10.18
CA MET A 726 -27.72 -14.11 9.93
C MET A 726 -28.60 -14.44 11.14
N HIS A 727 -28.10 -15.27 12.06
CA HIS A 727 -28.81 -15.60 13.29
C HIS A 727 -28.46 -14.66 14.46
N ASP A 728 -27.42 -13.83 14.32
CA ASP A 728 -26.94 -12.95 15.40
C ASP A 728 -27.82 -11.69 15.52
N PRO A 729 -28.10 -11.15 16.72
CA PRO A 729 -28.91 -9.94 16.88
C PRO A 729 -28.42 -8.73 16.08
N MET A 730 -27.11 -8.61 15.90
CA MET A 730 -26.45 -7.55 15.14
C MET A 730 -25.93 -8.13 13.82
N LYS A 731 -26.45 -7.63 12.69
CA LYS A 731 -26.17 -8.19 11.36
C LYS A 731 -24.99 -7.48 10.71
N SER A 732 -24.07 -8.25 10.12
CA SER A 732 -23.10 -7.74 9.15
C SER A 732 -23.78 -7.47 7.81
N CYS A 733 -23.30 -6.50 7.05
CA CYS A 733 -23.75 -6.26 5.69
C CYS A 733 -22.60 -6.03 4.72
N ALA A 734 -22.88 -6.29 3.45
CA ALA A 734 -22.10 -5.83 2.32
C ALA A 734 -22.72 -4.53 1.82
N ILE A 735 -21.86 -3.59 1.45
CA ILE A 735 -22.19 -2.27 0.91
C ILE A 735 -21.65 -2.22 -0.51
N ASP A 736 -22.46 -1.78 -1.48
CA ASP A 736 -22.03 -1.43 -2.84
C ASP A 736 -22.45 0.01 -3.11
N LEU A 737 -21.50 0.87 -3.49
CA LEU A 737 -21.66 2.32 -3.59
C LEU A 737 -21.85 2.77 -5.04
N PHE A 738 -22.74 3.75 -5.27
CA PHE A 738 -23.10 4.23 -6.60
C PHE A 738 -22.99 5.75 -6.71
N SER A 739 -22.38 6.24 -7.79
CA SER A 739 -22.14 7.67 -8.03
C SER A 739 -23.36 8.39 -8.57
N ASP A 740 -24.26 7.69 -9.27
CA ASP A 740 -25.45 8.26 -9.88
C ASP A 740 -26.75 7.68 -9.30
N ASP A 741 -27.41 6.72 -9.93
CA ASP A 741 -28.66 6.12 -9.48
C ASP A 741 -28.45 4.71 -8.91
N TRP A 742 -29.49 4.14 -8.31
CA TRP A 742 -29.42 2.84 -7.64
C TRP A 742 -29.03 1.71 -8.60
N GLY A 743 -27.83 1.15 -8.45
CA GLY A 743 -27.32 0.13 -9.37
C GLY A 743 -26.78 0.69 -10.68
N GLY A 744 -26.49 1.99 -10.74
CA GLY A 744 -25.84 2.65 -11.86
C GLY A 744 -24.32 2.56 -11.80
N ASN A 745 -23.63 3.68 -11.99
CA ASN A 745 -22.17 3.75 -12.03
C ASN A 745 -21.56 3.53 -10.64
N GLU A 746 -20.45 2.77 -10.61
CA GLU A 746 -19.69 2.44 -9.40
C GLU A 746 -19.08 3.72 -8.79
N PHE A 747 -19.23 3.93 -7.47
CA PHE A 747 -18.51 4.97 -6.72
C PHE A 747 -17.32 4.34 -6.01
N GLU A 748 -16.15 4.39 -6.63
CA GLU A 748 -14.95 3.78 -6.06
C GLU A 748 -14.30 4.70 -5.02
N ILE A 749 -13.90 4.11 -3.89
CA ILE A 749 -13.15 4.78 -2.83
C ILE A 749 -11.85 4.03 -2.59
N LYS A 750 -10.79 4.80 -2.35
CA LYS A 750 -9.47 4.33 -1.99
C LYS A 750 -9.05 4.92 -0.66
N PHE A 751 -8.87 4.06 0.34
CA PHE A 751 -8.38 4.48 1.66
C PHE A 751 -6.88 4.23 1.79
N GLY A 752 -6.06 5.27 1.81
CA GLY A 752 -4.60 5.21 1.92
C GLY A 752 -3.99 4.30 0.86
N ASP A 753 -3.38 3.20 1.30
CA ASP A 753 -2.72 2.21 0.44
C ASP A 753 -3.62 1.03 0.04
N TRP A 754 -4.93 1.18 0.18
CA TRP A 754 -5.89 0.20 -0.30
C TRP A 754 -6.05 0.29 -1.82
N VAL A 755 -6.46 -0.81 -2.45
CA VAL A 755 -6.97 -0.76 -3.82
C VAL A 755 -8.31 -0.02 -3.88
N ALA A 756 -8.56 0.72 -4.95
CA ALA A 756 -9.86 1.37 -5.15
C ALA A 756 -10.98 0.34 -5.31
N GLN A 757 -12.06 0.50 -4.54
CA GLN A 757 -13.26 -0.36 -4.60
C GLN A 757 -14.54 0.44 -4.37
N ASP A 758 -15.60 0.00 -5.01
CA ASP A 758 -16.99 0.44 -4.84
C ASP A 758 -17.75 -0.39 -3.79
N GLY A 759 -17.23 -1.58 -3.46
CA GLY A 759 -17.84 -2.50 -2.52
C GLY A 759 -17.04 -2.73 -1.24
N PHE A 760 -17.69 -2.59 -0.07
CA PHE A 760 -17.08 -2.82 1.26
C PHE A 760 -17.92 -3.74 2.16
N HIS A 761 -17.29 -4.40 3.12
CA HIS A 761 -17.99 -5.12 4.18
C HIS A 761 -18.07 -4.27 5.44
N LEU A 762 -19.26 -4.20 6.02
CA LEU A 762 -19.51 -3.64 7.35
C LEU A 762 -19.77 -4.81 8.30
N LYS A 763 -18.74 -5.23 9.02
CA LYS A 763 -18.74 -6.43 9.86
C LYS A 763 -19.16 -6.09 11.29
N ALA A 764 -20.24 -6.73 11.75
CA ALA A 764 -20.78 -6.54 13.08
C ALA A 764 -19.98 -7.27 14.17
N PHE A 765 -19.43 -8.45 13.84
CA PHE A 765 -18.77 -9.36 14.78
C PHE A 765 -19.50 -9.46 16.13
N TYR A 766 -20.78 -9.80 16.12
CA TYR A 766 -21.60 -9.85 17.34
C TYR A 766 -20.96 -10.75 18.41
N LYS A 767 -20.37 -11.88 18.01
CA LYS A 767 -19.74 -12.87 18.87
C LYS A 767 -18.36 -12.46 19.39
N ASP A 768 -17.73 -11.45 18.79
CA ASP A 768 -16.52 -10.79 19.28
C ASP A 768 -16.88 -9.38 19.79
N SER A 769 -17.27 -9.31 21.06
CA SER A 769 -17.70 -8.10 21.75
C SER A 769 -16.66 -6.98 21.67
N LEU A 770 -15.37 -7.34 21.68
CA LEU A 770 -14.23 -6.43 21.61
C LEU A 770 -13.91 -5.95 20.20
N LYS A 771 -14.49 -6.57 19.16
CA LYS A 771 -14.28 -6.20 17.74
C LYS A 771 -12.79 -6.19 17.36
N SER A 772 -12.05 -7.20 17.80
CA SER A 772 -10.59 -7.17 17.84
C SER A 772 -9.92 -8.38 17.20
N THR A 773 -10.53 -9.58 17.26
CA THR A 773 -9.85 -10.82 16.86
C THR A 773 -9.41 -10.78 15.39
N GLN A 774 -10.35 -10.56 14.46
CA GLN A 774 -10.03 -10.53 13.04
C GLN A 774 -9.13 -9.35 12.64
N PRO A 775 -9.39 -8.09 13.04
CA PRO A 775 -8.52 -6.97 12.69
C PRO A 775 -7.07 -7.13 13.16
N ILE A 776 -6.86 -7.63 14.38
CA ILE A 776 -5.52 -7.92 14.91
C ILE A 776 -4.85 -9.01 14.06
N CYS A 777 -5.56 -10.09 13.73
CA CYS A 777 -5.03 -11.14 12.86
C CYS A 777 -4.63 -10.59 11.48
N TYR A 778 -5.44 -9.72 10.87
CA TYR A 778 -5.10 -9.14 9.57
C TYR A 778 -3.89 -8.21 9.64
N GLU A 779 -3.71 -7.44 10.71
CA GLU A 779 -2.51 -6.62 10.89
C GLU A 779 -1.25 -7.50 11.08
N ILE A 780 -1.34 -8.59 11.86
CA ILE A 780 -0.25 -9.57 11.98
C ILE A 780 0.07 -10.19 10.61
N GLY A 781 -0.97 -10.58 9.86
CA GLY A 781 -0.85 -11.11 8.51
C GLY A 781 -0.21 -10.12 7.53
N GLU A 782 -0.59 -8.85 7.60
CA GLU A 782 -0.04 -7.75 6.80
C GLU A 782 1.46 -7.63 7.03
N GLN A 783 1.91 -7.58 8.28
CA GLN A 783 3.33 -7.43 8.60
C GLN A 783 4.16 -8.65 8.16
N ILE A 784 3.66 -9.87 8.37
CA ILE A 784 4.34 -11.10 7.93
C ILE A 784 4.47 -11.13 6.41
N THR A 785 3.35 -10.96 5.69
CA THR A 785 3.32 -11.12 4.24
C THR A 785 4.03 -9.98 3.51
N SER A 786 3.99 -8.76 4.04
CA SER A 786 4.72 -7.62 3.48
C SER A 786 6.22 -7.75 3.72
N PHE A 787 6.65 -8.16 4.92
CA PHE A 787 8.07 -8.34 5.22
C PHE A 787 8.73 -9.41 4.33
N LEU A 788 8.05 -10.53 4.12
CA LEU A 788 8.54 -11.61 3.27
C LEU A 788 8.35 -11.35 1.77
N ASN A 789 7.69 -10.25 1.41
CA ASN A 789 7.41 -9.86 0.03
C ASN A 789 6.70 -10.94 -0.79
N VAL A 790 5.92 -11.82 -0.14
CA VAL A 790 5.21 -12.94 -0.81
C VAL A 790 4.09 -12.46 -1.75
N ARG A 791 3.83 -11.15 -1.77
CA ARG A 791 2.90 -10.49 -2.72
C ARG A 791 3.59 -10.10 -4.02
N SER A 792 4.86 -9.69 -3.99
CA SER A 792 5.56 -9.24 -5.22
C SER A 792 5.81 -10.35 -6.20
N ASN A 793 5.97 -11.59 -5.71
CA ASN A 793 6.13 -12.75 -6.57
C ASN A 793 4.91 -12.92 -7.48
N ARG A 794 3.73 -12.43 -7.09
CA ARG A 794 2.52 -12.43 -7.93
C ARG A 794 2.55 -11.37 -9.03
N PHE A 795 3.23 -10.25 -8.81
CA PHE A 795 3.37 -9.15 -9.77
C PHE A 795 4.47 -9.42 -10.81
N HIS A 796 5.49 -10.23 -10.47
CA HIS A 796 6.62 -10.49 -11.35
C HIS A 796 6.43 -11.65 -12.33
N ILE A 797 5.50 -12.58 -12.07
CA ILE A 797 5.29 -13.74 -12.93
C ILE A 797 4.44 -13.40 -14.19
N SER A 798 4.00 -12.14 -14.36
CA SER A 798 3.35 -11.72 -15.62
C SER A 798 4.34 -11.37 -16.74
N SER A 799 5.64 -11.64 -16.60
CA SER A 799 6.65 -11.30 -17.60
C SER A 799 6.44 -11.98 -18.96
N ASP A 800 5.66 -13.07 -19.01
CA ASP A 800 5.35 -13.79 -20.25
C ASP A 800 4.14 -13.19 -21.02
N ASN A 801 3.48 -12.15 -20.49
CA ASN A 801 2.30 -11.51 -21.09
C ASN A 801 2.55 -10.10 -21.61
N VAL A 802 3.79 -9.75 -21.98
CA VAL A 802 4.11 -8.39 -22.50
C VAL A 802 3.42 -8.07 -23.85
N LEU A 803 2.80 -9.01 -24.56
CA LEU A 803 2.29 -8.74 -25.92
C LEU A 803 0.93 -9.36 -26.31
N ILE A 804 0.01 -9.63 -25.38
CA ILE A 804 -1.38 -10.00 -25.76
C ILE A 804 -2.44 -9.28 -24.92
N CYS A 805 -2.39 -7.95 -24.88
CA CYS A 805 -3.61 -7.17 -24.82
C CYS A 805 -3.39 -5.87 -25.58
N GLY A 806 -4.38 -5.49 -26.40
CA GLY A 806 -4.38 -4.20 -27.06
C GLY A 806 -4.21 -3.08 -26.04
N THR A 807 -3.87 -1.90 -26.53
CA THR A 807 -3.56 -0.64 -25.83
C THR A 807 -4.70 -0.09 -24.94
N GLY A 808 -5.36 -0.91 -24.13
CA GLY A 808 -6.44 -0.55 -23.22
C GLY A 808 -6.35 -1.31 -21.91
N ASP A 809 -6.02 -0.56 -20.86
CA ASP A 809 -6.11 -0.89 -19.43
C ASP A 809 -5.10 -1.91 -18.89
N MET A 810 -3.84 -1.49 -18.73
CA MET A 810 -3.11 -1.91 -17.53
C MET A 810 -3.70 -1.13 -16.35
N ASP A 811 -4.56 -1.77 -15.56
CA ASP A 811 -4.97 -1.27 -14.25
C ASP A 811 -3.70 -1.15 -13.38
N ASN A 812 -3.10 0.04 -13.34
CA ASN A 812 -1.87 0.35 -12.59
C ASN A 812 -2.02 0.16 -11.05
N ASP A 813 -3.22 -0.18 -10.55
CA ASP A 813 -3.58 -0.23 -9.13
C ASP A 813 -3.29 -1.60 -8.46
N PHE A 814 -2.94 -2.64 -9.22
CA PHE A 814 -2.69 -3.97 -8.63
C PHE A 814 -1.49 -4.01 -7.68
N SER A 815 -0.51 -3.12 -7.84
CA SER A 815 0.68 -3.03 -6.96
C SER A 815 0.35 -2.81 -5.47
N GLN A 816 -0.87 -2.36 -5.16
CA GLN A 816 -1.35 -2.09 -3.80
C GLN A 816 -2.27 -3.19 -3.25
N ALA A 817 -2.43 -4.30 -3.96
CA ALA A 817 -3.20 -5.43 -3.51
C ALA A 817 -2.65 -5.98 -2.19
N LYS A 818 -3.50 -6.03 -1.16
CA LYS A 818 -3.15 -6.54 0.17
C LYS A 818 -3.21 -8.07 0.24
N CYS A 819 -3.93 -8.69 -0.69
CA CYS A 819 -4.21 -10.13 -0.72
C CYS A 819 -4.82 -10.65 0.59
N MET A 820 -5.49 -9.78 1.32
CA MET A 820 -6.29 -10.03 2.51
C MET A 820 -7.11 -8.77 2.78
N PRO A 821 -8.23 -8.82 3.52
CA PRO A 821 -8.96 -7.60 3.83
C PRO A 821 -8.17 -6.69 4.79
N SER A 822 -8.09 -5.40 4.50
CA SER A 822 -7.65 -4.37 5.46
C SER A 822 -8.86 -3.64 6.04
N GLN A 823 -8.73 -3.10 7.26
CA GLN A 823 -9.87 -2.75 8.12
C GLN A 823 -9.67 -1.52 9.02
N PHE A 824 -10.78 -0.84 9.33
CA PHE A 824 -10.84 0.21 10.35
C PHE A 824 -12.16 0.17 11.14
N PRO A 825 -12.18 0.58 12.42
CA PRO A 825 -13.39 0.59 13.22
C PRO A 825 -14.32 1.75 12.83
N CYS A 826 -15.62 1.54 12.95
CA CYS A 826 -16.61 2.58 12.72
C CYS A 826 -17.84 2.47 13.63
N GLU A 827 -18.29 3.61 14.15
CA GLU A 827 -19.56 3.70 14.88
C GLU A 827 -20.71 3.85 13.89
N VAL A 828 -21.66 2.92 13.93
CA VAL A 828 -22.78 2.89 12.98
C VAL A 828 -24.03 3.42 13.66
N TYR A 829 -24.70 4.35 12.98
CA TYR A 829 -25.99 4.92 13.31
C TYR A 829 -26.99 4.52 12.22
N LEU A 830 -28.24 4.30 12.61
CA LEU A 830 -29.34 4.03 11.70
C LEU A 830 -30.37 5.16 11.88
N ASN A 831 -30.58 5.95 10.84
CA ASN A 831 -31.43 7.15 10.88
C ASN A 831 -31.09 8.10 12.07
N GLY A 832 -29.80 8.28 12.35
CA GLY A 832 -29.30 9.13 13.43
C GLY A 832 -29.31 8.48 14.83
N GLU A 833 -29.86 7.27 14.99
CA GLU A 833 -29.81 6.54 16.26
C GLU A 833 -28.62 5.57 16.31
N TYR A 834 -27.89 5.56 17.43
CA TYR A 834 -26.73 4.67 17.59
C TYR A 834 -27.14 3.21 17.42
N TYR A 835 -26.57 2.52 16.43
CA TYR A 835 -26.85 1.11 16.15
C TYR A 835 -25.83 0.19 16.82
N GLY A 836 -24.53 0.40 16.62
CA GLY A 836 -23.46 -0.38 17.23
C GLY A 836 -22.06 -0.07 16.67
N LEU A 837 -21.03 -0.73 17.21
CA LEU A 837 -19.65 -0.62 16.74
C LEU A 837 -19.35 -1.71 15.70
N PHE A 838 -18.97 -1.30 14.50
CA PHE A 838 -18.69 -2.17 13.35
C PHE A 838 -17.26 -2.02 12.89
N ILE A 839 -16.84 -2.92 12.01
CA ILE A 839 -15.57 -2.84 11.29
C ILE A 839 -15.87 -2.64 9.80
N TRP A 840 -15.36 -1.55 9.24
CA TRP A 840 -15.32 -1.33 7.81
C TRP A 840 -14.13 -2.09 7.22
N SER A 841 -14.37 -2.88 6.17
CA SER A 841 -13.40 -3.82 5.64
C SER A 841 -13.43 -3.85 4.12
N LEU A 842 -12.26 -3.97 3.49
CA LEU A 842 -12.16 -4.37 2.09
C LEU A 842 -12.93 -5.67 1.84
N LYS A 843 -13.55 -5.78 0.66
CA LYS A 843 -14.23 -7.02 0.21
C LYS A 843 -13.23 -7.99 -0.41
N LYS A 844 -13.71 -9.22 -0.64
CA LYS A 844 -13.03 -10.24 -1.44
C LYS A 844 -13.05 -9.94 -2.96
N ASN A 845 -12.63 -8.73 -3.32
CA ASN A 845 -12.61 -8.23 -4.69
C ASN A 845 -11.31 -8.65 -5.40
N ARG A 846 -11.39 -9.06 -6.67
CA ARG A 846 -10.24 -9.42 -7.52
C ARG A 846 -9.09 -8.40 -7.47
N LYS A 847 -9.39 -7.10 -7.40
CA LYS A 847 -8.40 -6.02 -7.28
C LYS A 847 -7.51 -6.22 -6.05
N ASN A 848 -8.12 -6.57 -4.91
CA ASN A 848 -7.40 -6.79 -3.66
C ASN A 848 -6.54 -8.06 -3.65
N TYR A 849 -6.76 -8.98 -4.59
CA TYR A 849 -5.97 -10.22 -4.72
C TYR A 849 -5.05 -10.21 -5.94
N SER A 850 -4.88 -9.06 -6.60
CA SER A 850 -4.07 -8.92 -7.82
C SER A 850 -4.55 -9.80 -9.00
N MET A 851 -5.86 -10.03 -9.12
CA MET A 851 -6.41 -10.94 -10.12
C MET A 851 -6.97 -10.19 -11.33
N ASN A 852 -6.42 -10.46 -12.51
CA ASN A 852 -6.86 -9.87 -13.76
C ASN A 852 -8.14 -10.56 -14.28
N LYS A 853 -9.21 -9.80 -14.51
CA LYS A 853 -10.51 -10.33 -14.95
C LYS A 853 -10.53 -10.95 -16.35
N LYS A 854 -9.56 -10.59 -17.20
CA LYS A 854 -9.47 -11.02 -18.60
C LYS A 854 -8.57 -12.25 -18.80
N ASP A 855 -7.84 -12.65 -17.76
CA ASP A 855 -6.81 -13.70 -17.84
C ASP A 855 -7.31 -14.99 -17.19
N TYR A 856 -7.38 -16.07 -17.98
CA TYR A 856 -7.82 -17.39 -17.52
C TYR A 856 -6.80 -18.09 -16.60
N THR A 857 -5.58 -17.56 -16.48
CA THR A 857 -4.57 -18.04 -15.53
C THR A 857 -4.59 -17.30 -14.20
N SER A 858 -5.36 -16.20 -14.10
CA SER A 858 -5.59 -15.42 -12.89
C SER A 858 -6.92 -15.85 -12.25
N ILE A 859 -6.89 -16.80 -11.33
CA ILE A 859 -8.12 -17.42 -10.79
C ILE A 859 -8.25 -17.06 -9.31
N LEU A 860 -9.42 -16.57 -8.90
CA LEU A 860 -9.76 -16.32 -7.50
C LEU A 860 -10.88 -17.28 -7.10
N ILE A 861 -10.67 -18.01 -6.01
CA ILE A 861 -11.61 -19.00 -5.50
C ILE A 861 -11.81 -18.75 -4.00
N ASP A 862 -13.05 -18.71 -3.53
CA ASP A 862 -13.33 -18.73 -2.10
C ASP A 862 -13.22 -20.17 -1.57
N ASN A 863 -12.30 -20.45 -0.64
CA ASN A 863 -12.09 -21.80 -0.11
C ASN A 863 -13.23 -22.18 0.85
N VAL A 864 -14.28 -22.79 0.30
CA VAL A 864 -15.38 -23.34 1.10
C VAL A 864 -15.35 -24.87 1.02
N GLY A 865 -15.13 -25.52 2.17
CA GLY A 865 -15.22 -26.97 2.30
C GLY A 865 -13.95 -27.75 1.95
N GLY A 866 -12.78 -27.12 1.92
CA GLY A 866 -11.50 -27.81 1.70
C GLY A 866 -11.33 -28.27 0.26
N MET A 867 -11.37 -27.34 -0.67
CA MET A 867 -11.54 -27.63 -2.10
C MET A 867 -10.41 -28.47 -2.70
N PHE A 868 -9.20 -28.34 -2.16
CA PHE A 868 -8.02 -29.12 -2.57
C PHE A 868 -7.76 -30.36 -1.69
N ASN A 869 -8.68 -30.71 -0.78
CA ASN A 869 -8.55 -31.85 0.13
C ASN A 869 -9.04 -33.17 -0.50
N GLY A 870 -9.96 -33.10 -1.47
CA GLY A 870 -10.56 -34.26 -2.15
C GLY A 870 -9.67 -34.89 -3.23
N ASP A 871 -10.12 -35.99 -3.84
CA ASP A 871 -9.46 -36.58 -5.02
C ASP A 871 -9.85 -35.89 -6.33
N SER A 872 -11.00 -35.21 -6.33
CA SER A 872 -11.51 -34.38 -7.41
C SER A 872 -11.90 -33.00 -6.88
N PHE A 873 -11.86 -32.01 -7.75
CA PHE A 873 -12.26 -30.65 -7.42
C PHE A 873 -13.79 -30.59 -7.23
N ASN A 874 -14.26 -29.97 -6.14
CA ASN A 874 -15.69 -29.84 -5.86
C ASN A 874 -16.28 -28.62 -6.56
N TRP A 875 -16.73 -28.79 -7.81
CA TRP A 875 -17.31 -27.72 -8.64
C TRP A 875 -18.60 -27.11 -8.09
N ILE A 876 -19.31 -27.80 -7.19
CA ILE A 876 -20.63 -27.38 -6.69
C ILE A 876 -20.48 -26.45 -5.47
N SER A 877 -19.41 -26.60 -4.69
CA SER A 877 -19.09 -25.71 -3.58
C SER A 877 -18.02 -24.68 -3.92
N ALA A 878 -17.36 -24.82 -5.08
CA ALA A 878 -16.35 -23.90 -5.56
C ALA A 878 -17.00 -22.56 -5.94
N GLU A 879 -16.79 -21.51 -5.15
CA GLU A 879 -17.13 -20.14 -5.54
C GLU A 879 -15.95 -19.53 -6.32
N ILE A 880 -15.96 -19.70 -7.64
CA ILE A 880 -14.93 -19.15 -8.54
C ILE A 880 -15.30 -17.71 -8.87
N ARG A 881 -14.55 -16.75 -8.33
CA ARG A 881 -14.86 -15.31 -8.44
C ARG A 881 -14.09 -14.62 -9.56
N ASN A 882 -13.09 -15.27 -10.15
CA ASN A 882 -12.33 -14.78 -11.30
C ASN A 882 -11.74 -15.98 -12.07
N PRO A 883 -11.59 -15.93 -13.42
CA PRO A 883 -11.89 -14.82 -14.34
C PRO A 883 -13.40 -14.55 -14.53
N LYS A 884 -13.75 -13.47 -15.25
CA LYS A 884 -15.15 -13.15 -15.61
C LYS A 884 -15.63 -14.00 -16.80
N LYS A 885 -16.96 -14.14 -16.94
CA LYS A 885 -17.65 -14.82 -18.05
C LYS A 885 -17.31 -16.30 -18.22
N LEU A 886 -17.34 -17.03 -17.11
CA LEU A 886 -17.18 -18.49 -17.13
C LEU A 886 -18.48 -19.16 -17.56
N ILE A 887 -18.41 -20.33 -18.19
CA ILE A 887 -19.56 -21.06 -18.73
C ILE A 887 -19.69 -22.44 -18.08
N CYS A 888 -20.87 -22.76 -17.58
CA CYS A 888 -21.18 -24.07 -17.01
C CYS A 888 -21.41 -25.13 -18.11
N VAL A 889 -21.31 -26.41 -17.76
CA VAL A 889 -21.59 -27.55 -18.65
C VAL A 889 -23.02 -27.59 -19.19
N ASP A 890 -23.95 -26.93 -18.50
CA ASP A 890 -25.35 -26.78 -18.92
C ASP A 890 -25.57 -25.62 -19.92
N GLY A 891 -24.51 -24.85 -20.20
CA GLY A 891 -24.51 -23.74 -21.17
C GLY A 891 -24.76 -22.36 -20.58
N GLU A 892 -25.11 -22.28 -19.30
CA GLU A 892 -25.40 -21.02 -18.62
C GLU A 892 -24.11 -20.33 -18.14
N GLU A 893 -24.16 -19.02 -17.92
CA GLU A 893 -23.03 -18.26 -17.36
C GLU A 893 -22.84 -18.61 -15.88
N TYR A 894 -21.63 -19.05 -15.52
CA TYR A 894 -21.25 -19.31 -14.15
C TYR A 894 -21.24 -18.00 -13.36
N ASP A 895 -21.92 -17.99 -12.23
CA ASP A 895 -21.98 -16.88 -11.29
C ASP A 895 -21.85 -17.41 -9.86
N ALA A 896 -20.83 -16.95 -9.14
CA ALA A 896 -20.51 -17.46 -7.81
C ALA A 896 -21.60 -17.21 -6.75
N ASP A 897 -22.53 -16.28 -7.00
CA ASP A 897 -23.57 -15.89 -6.05
C ASP A 897 -24.97 -16.40 -6.46
N THR A 898 -25.19 -16.66 -7.76
CA THR A 898 -26.51 -17.01 -8.32
C THR A 898 -26.53 -18.26 -9.19
N HIS A 899 -25.41 -18.73 -9.74
CA HIS A 899 -25.38 -19.93 -10.59
C HIS A 899 -24.02 -20.63 -10.58
N MET A 900 -23.79 -21.44 -9.54
CA MET A 900 -22.61 -22.29 -9.43
C MET A 900 -22.85 -23.65 -10.10
N GLY A 901 -21.90 -24.08 -10.91
CA GLY A 901 -21.95 -25.37 -11.62
C GLY A 901 -20.57 -25.79 -12.12
N GLU A 902 -20.47 -27.03 -12.59
CA GLU A 902 -19.25 -27.52 -13.24
C GLU A 902 -18.96 -26.72 -14.52
N LEU A 903 -17.72 -26.27 -14.65
CA LEU A 903 -17.28 -25.52 -15.82
C LEU A 903 -17.19 -26.43 -17.06
N ILE A 904 -17.48 -25.85 -18.22
CA ILE A 904 -17.33 -26.54 -19.51
C ILE A 904 -15.85 -26.85 -19.78
N GLY A 905 -15.57 -28.01 -20.38
CA GLY A 905 -14.22 -28.49 -20.70
C GLY A 905 -14.13 -29.11 -22.09
N THR A 906 -12.94 -29.55 -22.47
CA THR A 906 -12.67 -30.21 -23.76
C THR A 906 -12.94 -31.73 -23.74
N ASP A 907 -13.20 -32.28 -22.56
CA ASP A 907 -13.39 -33.72 -22.40
C ASP A 907 -14.72 -34.16 -23.01
N THR A 908 -14.66 -34.96 -24.08
CA THR A 908 -15.85 -35.51 -24.72
C THR A 908 -16.43 -36.59 -23.82
N VAL A 909 -17.59 -36.35 -23.20
CA VAL A 909 -18.13 -37.32 -22.22
C VAL A 909 -18.87 -38.45 -22.92
N ALA A 910 -18.21 -39.61 -23.01
CA ALA A 910 -18.78 -40.89 -23.37
C ALA A 910 -19.70 -41.42 -22.25
N GLY A 911 -20.97 -41.01 -22.26
CA GLY A 911 -22.07 -41.93 -21.96
C GLY A 911 -22.54 -42.17 -20.51
N GLN A 912 -22.45 -41.22 -19.56
CA GLN A 912 -23.25 -41.25 -18.33
C GLN A 912 -23.74 -39.85 -17.87
N GLN A 913 -24.89 -39.82 -17.18
CA GLN A 913 -25.73 -38.63 -16.89
C GLN A 913 -25.26 -37.79 -15.68
N TYR A 914 -25.42 -36.45 -15.74
CA TYR A 914 -25.24 -35.54 -14.60
C TYR A 914 -26.45 -34.63 -14.38
N THR A 915 -27.00 -34.58 -13.17
CA THR A 915 -28.09 -33.66 -12.77
C THR A 915 -27.61 -32.68 -11.70
N PHE A 916 -27.76 -31.36 -11.90
CA PHE A 916 -27.72 -30.37 -10.80
C PHE A 916 -28.64 -29.16 -11.07
N SER A 917 -29.54 -28.87 -10.13
CA SER A 917 -30.08 -27.52 -9.87
C SER A 917 -30.58 -27.50 -8.41
N LYS A 918 -30.60 -26.38 -7.68
CA LYS A 918 -30.07 -25.03 -7.89
C LYS A 918 -30.04 -24.34 -6.50
N LEU A 919 -29.62 -23.07 -6.47
CA LEU A 919 -29.78 -22.09 -5.39
C LEU A 919 -30.75 -22.49 -4.27
N ASN A 920 -30.29 -22.32 -3.02
CA ASN A 920 -31.12 -22.11 -1.83
C ASN A 920 -32.41 -22.93 -1.74
N ALA A 921 -32.35 -24.11 -1.15
CA ALA A 921 -33.53 -24.75 -0.59
C ALA A 921 -33.30 -25.09 0.89
N ALA A 922 -33.68 -24.14 1.74
CA ALA A 922 -34.26 -24.54 3.01
C ALA A 922 -35.45 -25.48 2.69
N THR A 923 -35.50 -26.63 3.35
CA THR A 923 -36.68 -27.49 3.47
C THR A 923 -37.33 -27.98 2.16
N THR A 924 -36.94 -29.17 1.69
CA THR A 924 -37.80 -30.36 1.46
C THR A 924 -37.20 -31.23 0.36
N GLY A 925 -37.17 -32.53 0.61
CA GLY A 925 -36.53 -33.51 -0.25
C GLY A 925 -37.27 -33.76 -1.56
N THR A 926 -36.47 -34.17 -2.55
CA THR A 926 -36.77 -34.69 -3.90
C THR A 926 -37.28 -33.70 -4.93
N ASP A 927 -36.36 -33.21 -5.79
CA ASP A 927 -36.67 -32.71 -7.13
C ASP A 927 -35.71 -33.31 -8.16
N THR A 928 -36.28 -33.78 -9.27
CA THR A 928 -35.59 -34.39 -10.42
C THR A 928 -35.28 -33.31 -11.47
N PHE A 929 -34.04 -33.27 -11.98
CA PHE A 929 -33.60 -32.25 -12.95
C PHE A 929 -33.29 -32.84 -14.33
N LYS A 930 -33.39 -32.01 -15.37
CA LYS A 930 -33.12 -32.35 -16.78
C LYS A 930 -31.74 -31.83 -17.19
N VAL A 931 -31.01 -32.62 -17.97
CA VAL A 931 -29.66 -32.31 -18.47
C VAL A 931 -29.74 -31.84 -19.91
N THR A 932 -29.11 -30.73 -20.23
CA THR A 932 -28.73 -30.34 -21.60
C THR A 932 -27.23 -30.13 -21.61
N SER A 933 -26.48 -31.00 -22.28
CA SER A 933 -25.04 -30.81 -22.49
C SER A 933 -24.82 -29.83 -23.64
N VAL A 934 -24.02 -28.79 -23.44
CA VAL A 934 -23.54 -27.94 -24.54
C VAL A 934 -22.24 -28.51 -25.08
N ASN A 935 -22.16 -28.68 -26.40
CA ASN A 935 -20.91 -29.10 -27.05
C ASN A 935 -19.88 -27.96 -26.99
N TYR A 936 -18.67 -28.26 -26.53
CA TYR A 936 -17.56 -27.32 -26.58
C TYR A 936 -17.37 -26.78 -28.01
N ASN A 937 -17.34 -25.45 -28.14
CA ASN A 937 -17.08 -24.77 -29.40
C ASN A 937 -15.76 -24.01 -29.31
N ALA A 938 -14.76 -24.46 -30.08
CA ALA A 938 -13.43 -23.86 -30.12
C ALA A 938 -13.42 -22.42 -30.68
N ASP A 939 -14.47 -22.01 -31.40
CA ASP A 939 -14.61 -20.65 -31.94
C ASP A 939 -15.16 -19.66 -30.90
N ASN A 940 -15.74 -20.16 -29.79
CA ASN A 940 -16.25 -19.31 -28.71
C ASN A 940 -15.14 -19.05 -27.67
N LYS A 941 -14.64 -17.81 -27.65
CA LYS A 941 -13.55 -17.39 -26.74
C LYS A 941 -13.86 -17.60 -25.26
N ASP A 942 -15.11 -17.39 -24.83
CA ASP A 942 -15.50 -17.55 -23.42
C ASP A 942 -15.50 -19.05 -23.03
N MET A 943 -15.92 -19.94 -23.94
CA MET A 943 -15.83 -21.40 -23.74
C MET A 943 -14.39 -21.88 -23.74
N VAL A 944 -13.55 -21.36 -24.64
CA VAL A 944 -12.11 -21.67 -24.68
C VAL A 944 -11.43 -21.26 -23.38
N ASN A 945 -11.66 -20.03 -22.91
CA ASN A 945 -11.09 -19.53 -21.66
C ASN A 945 -11.60 -20.31 -20.45
N THR A 946 -12.88 -20.70 -20.45
CA THR A 946 -13.46 -21.54 -19.41
C THR A 946 -12.82 -22.93 -19.38
N ALA A 947 -12.67 -23.59 -20.52
CA ALA A 947 -12.03 -24.89 -20.61
C ALA A 947 -10.56 -24.85 -20.15
N LYS A 948 -9.83 -23.79 -20.49
CA LYS A 948 -8.46 -23.57 -19.99
C LYS A 948 -8.43 -23.34 -18.48
N THR A 949 -9.35 -22.53 -17.94
CA THR A 949 -9.48 -22.29 -16.49
C THR A 949 -9.71 -23.61 -15.76
N LYS A 950 -10.64 -24.44 -16.26
CA LYS A 950 -10.94 -25.77 -15.73
C LYS A 950 -9.69 -26.66 -15.71
N ALA A 951 -9.00 -26.78 -16.85
CA ALA A 951 -7.81 -27.60 -16.96
C ALA A 951 -6.69 -27.19 -15.99
N ILE A 952 -6.53 -25.88 -15.71
CA ILE A 952 -5.55 -25.38 -14.73
C ILE A 952 -5.91 -25.84 -13.31
N ILE A 953 -7.18 -25.68 -12.92
CA ILE A 953 -7.67 -26.08 -11.60
C ILE A 953 -7.49 -27.60 -11.40
N GLU A 954 -7.85 -28.40 -12.39
CA GLU A 954 -7.69 -29.86 -12.35
C GLU A 954 -6.23 -30.29 -12.30
N ALA A 955 -5.34 -29.61 -13.04
CA ALA A 955 -3.90 -29.85 -12.98
C ALA A 955 -3.33 -29.55 -11.58
N CYS A 956 -3.79 -28.48 -10.93
CA CYS A 956 -3.41 -28.18 -9.54
C CYS A 956 -3.93 -29.25 -8.57
N GLN A 957 -5.15 -29.74 -8.78
CA GLN A 957 -5.77 -30.79 -7.97
C GLN A 957 -5.05 -32.14 -8.08
N ALA A 958 -4.48 -32.44 -9.26
CA ALA A 958 -3.78 -33.69 -9.54
C ALA A 958 -2.53 -33.92 -8.65
N TYR A 959 -2.01 -32.88 -7.98
CA TYR A 959 -0.83 -33.00 -7.11
C TYR A 959 -0.97 -34.14 -6.09
N LYS A 960 -2.17 -34.37 -5.58
CA LYS A 960 -2.42 -35.33 -4.50
C LYS A 960 -2.09 -36.77 -4.91
N SER A 961 -2.57 -37.21 -6.08
CA SER A 961 -2.30 -38.55 -6.59
C SER A 961 -0.82 -38.70 -6.97
N GLU A 962 -0.21 -37.63 -7.51
CA GLU A 962 1.22 -37.57 -7.82
C GLU A 962 2.08 -37.70 -6.54
N VAL A 963 1.82 -36.89 -5.50
CA VAL A 963 2.55 -36.93 -4.21
C VAL A 963 2.42 -38.28 -3.52
N ASN A 964 1.23 -38.89 -3.55
CA ASN A 964 1.01 -40.22 -2.97
C ASN A 964 1.76 -41.32 -3.72
N SER A 965 2.07 -41.12 -5.01
CA SER A 965 2.80 -42.07 -5.85
C SER A 965 4.32 -41.89 -5.78
N ALA A 966 4.80 -40.75 -5.29
CA ALA A 966 6.22 -40.45 -5.15
C ALA A 966 6.86 -41.22 -3.99
N SER A 967 8.07 -41.74 -4.21
CA SER A 967 8.76 -42.64 -3.27
C SER A 967 9.71 -41.90 -2.32
N THR A 968 10.15 -40.69 -2.68
CA THR A 968 11.08 -39.87 -1.89
C THR A 968 10.49 -38.50 -1.53
N ASN A 969 11.03 -37.85 -0.50
CA ASN A 969 10.60 -36.50 -0.12
C ASN A 969 10.99 -35.47 -1.19
N GLU A 970 12.14 -35.63 -1.86
CA GLU A 970 12.58 -34.77 -2.96
C GLU A 970 11.61 -34.82 -4.16
N GLU A 971 11.12 -36.00 -4.54
CA GLU A 971 10.10 -36.13 -5.59
C GLU A 971 8.79 -35.45 -5.17
N LYS A 972 8.36 -35.63 -3.93
CA LYS A 972 7.15 -34.98 -3.39
C LYS A 972 7.29 -33.46 -3.40
N LYS A 973 8.44 -32.92 -3.00
CA LYS A 973 8.71 -31.47 -3.04
C LYS A 973 8.57 -30.91 -4.45
N LYS A 974 9.17 -31.56 -5.46
CA LYS A 974 9.05 -31.14 -6.88
C LYS A 974 7.61 -31.11 -7.38
N ILE A 975 6.79 -32.10 -6.99
CA ILE A 975 5.37 -32.16 -7.36
C ILE A 975 4.61 -31.01 -6.73
N VAL A 976 4.86 -30.71 -5.45
CA VAL A 976 4.22 -29.60 -4.75
C VAL A 976 4.66 -28.25 -5.34
N GLU A 977 5.95 -28.04 -5.60
CA GLU A 977 6.52 -26.80 -6.18
C GLU A 977 5.96 -26.47 -7.58
N LYS A 978 5.53 -27.49 -8.32
CA LYS A 978 4.86 -27.35 -9.62
C LYS A 978 3.44 -26.77 -9.48
N SER A 979 2.72 -27.14 -8.42
CA SER A 979 1.30 -26.81 -8.26
C SER A 979 1.03 -25.72 -7.22
N PHE A 980 2.02 -25.33 -6.41
CA PHE A 980 1.82 -24.42 -5.28
C PHE A 980 2.91 -23.35 -5.18
N ASP A 981 2.53 -22.15 -4.73
CA ASP A 981 3.47 -21.11 -4.32
C ASP A 981 3.95 -21.42 -2.90
N ILE A 982 5.15 -22.00 -2.80
CA ILE A 982 5.71 -22.46 -1.53
C ILE A 982 5.91 -21.30 -0.56
N ASP A 983 6.55 -20.20 -0.98
CA ASP A 983 6.85 -19.06 -0.10
C ASP A 983 5.57 -18.45 0.50
N ASN A 984 4.53 -18.31 -0.32
CA ASN A 984 3.22 -17.87 0.15
C ASN A 984 2.63 -18.83 1.19
N LEU A 985 2.75 -20.14 0.99
CA LEU A 985 2.18 -21.16 1.88
C LEU A 985 2.97 -21.31 3.17
N LEU A 986 4.29 -21.18 3.14
CA LEU A 986 5.11 -21.16 4.36
C LEU A 986 4.70 -19.97 5.24
N ALA A 987 4.56 -18.78 4.65
CA ALA A 987 4.09 -17.60 5.36
C ALA A 987 2.67 -17.78 5.93
N TYR A 988 1.77 -18.38 5.14
CA TYR A 988 0.39 -18.68 5.56
C TYR A 988 0.36 -19.68 6.73
N ILE A 989 1.16 -20.75 6.67
CA ILE A 989 1.27 -21.75 7.74
C ILE A 989 1.80 -21.11 9.03
N ILE A 990 2.85 -20.28 8.95
CA ILE A 990 3.38 -19.55 10.10
C ILE A 990 2.31 -18.65 10.72
N PHE A 991 1.57 -17.91 9.88
CA PHE A 991 0.47 -17.07 10.34
C PHE A 991 -0.61 -17.89 11.05
N CYS A 992 -1.08 -18.99 10.44
CA CYS A 992 -2.12 -19.82 11.01
C CYS A 992 -1.67 -20.49 12.31
N GLU A 993 -0.42 -20.94 12.41
CA GLU A 993 0.12 -21.44 13.66
C GLU A 993 0.24 -20.32 14.71
N LEU A 994 0.77 -19.16 14.37
CA LEU A 994 0.95 -18.05 15.32
C LEU A 994 -0.38 -17.52 15.87
N THR A 995 -1.43 -17.48 15.05
CA THR A 995 -2.76 -16.98 15.45
C THR A 995 -3.74 -18.09 15.87
N TYR A 996 -3.30 -19.34 15.75
CA TYR A 996 -4.12 -20.55 15.87
C TYR A 996 -5.38 -20.51 14.98
N ASN A 997 -5.22 -20.09 13.72
CA ASN A 997 -6.28 -20.12 12.72
C ASN A 997 -6.45 -21.54 12.16
N GLN A 998 -7.15 -22.41 12.91
CA GLN A 998 -7.37 -23.79 12.48
C GLN A 998 -8.36 -23.89 11.31
N ASP A 999 -9.40 -23.06 11.28
CA ASP A 999 -10.41 -23.10 10.22
C ASP A 999 -9.81 -22.71 8.87
N GLY A 1000 -8.84 -21.78 8.85
CA GLY A 1000 -8.09 -21.40 7.65
C GLY A 1000 -7.32 -22.54 6.97
N TRP A 1001 -7.14 -23.70 7.60
CA TRP A 1001 -6.55 -24.87 6.95
C TRP A 1001 -7.54 -25.59 6.05
N TYR A 1002 -8.82 -25.61 6.44
CA TYR A 1002 -9.86 -26.37 5.75
C TYR A 1002 -10.80 -25.44 4.96
N ASN A 1003 -11.10 -24.27 5.49
CA ASN A 1003 -11.99 -23.26 4.92
C ASN A 1003 -11.32 -21.88 4.99
N ASN A 1004 -12.13 -20.80 5.01
CA ASN A 1004 -11.79 -19.43 5.41
C ASN A 1004 -10.42 -18.94 4.93
N ALA A 1005 -10.11 -19.23 3.67
CA ALA A 1005 -8.94 -18.77 2.97
C ALA A 1005 -9.39 -18.32 1.58
N GLN A 1006 -8.84 -17.23 1.05
CA GLN A 1006 -9.01 -16.97 -0.38
C GLN A 1006 -7.89 -17.70 -1.13
N ILE A 1007 -8.26 -18.49 -2.13
CA ILE A 1007 -7.30 -19.19 -2.97
C ILE A 1007 -7.09 -18.37 -4.23
N THR A 1008 -5.83 -18.12 -4.54
CA THR A 1008 -5.43 -17.50 -5.80
C THR A 1008 -4.65 -18.51 -6.59
N ILE A 1009 -4.97 -18.67 -7.88
CA ILE A 1009 -4.12 -19.37 -8.82
C ILE A 1009 -3.54 -18.34 -9.77
N TYR A 1010 -2.22 -18.29 -9.84
CA TYR A 1010 -1.44 -17.46 -10.78
C TYR A 1010 -0.26 -18.28 -11.24
N ASP A 1011 0.11 -18.15 -12.51
CA ASP A 1011 1.14 -19.02 -13.12
C ASP A 1011 0.89 -20.52 -12.91
N LYS A 1012 -0.39 -20.91 -12.90
CA LYS A 1012 -0.81 -22.29 -12.64
C LYS A 1012 -0.35 -22.84 -11.27
N LYS A 1013 -0.01 -21.96 -10.32
CA LYS A 1013 0.32 -22.29 -8.94
C LYS A 1013 -0.73 -21.77 -7.98
N VAL A 1014 -1.06 -22.59 -6.98
CA VAL A 1014 -2.03 -22.29 -5.93
C VAL A 1014 -1.35 -21.57 -4.77
N GLY A 1015 -1.90 -20.43 -4.38
CA GLY A 1015 -1.54 -19.68 -3.18
C GLY A 1015 -2.75 -19.50 -2.25
N TYR A 1016 -2.49 -19.47 -0.94
CA TYR A 1016 -3.48 -19.24 0.11
C TYR A 1016 -3.35 -17.84 0.68
N ASN A 1017 -4.50 -17.26 1.00
CA ASN A 1017 -4.61 -15.90 1.49
C ASN A 1017 -5.47 -15.82 2.73
N ILE A 1018 -5.05 -14.98 3.66
CA ILE A 1018 -5.67 -14.80 4.98
C ILE A 1018 -7.08 -14.22 4.80
N TYR A 1019 -8.07 -14.90 5.36
CA TYR A 1019 -9.46 -14.49 5.31
C TYR A 1019 -10.24 -15.01 6.53
N ASP A 1020 -11.37 -14.36 6.84
CA ASP A 1020 -12.32 -14.67 7.94
C ASP A 1020 -11.67 -15.21 9.23
N CYS A 1021 -10.83 -14.38 9.86
CA CYS A 1021 -10.06 -14.74 11.06
C CYS A 1021 -10.80 -14.45 12.37
N ASP A 1022 -12.12 -14.62 12.42
CA ASP A 1022 -12.92 -14.35 13.61
C ASP A 1022 -12.75 -15.42 14.71
N SER A 1023 -12.25 -16.59 14.33
CA SER A 1023 -12.03 -17.78 15.16
C SER A 1023 -10.54 -18.01 15.44
N CYS A 1024 -9.85 -16.95 15.88
CA CYS A 1024 -8.41 -16.93 16.15
C CYS A 1024 -8.12 -16.41 17.56
N LEU A 1025 -6.85 -16.37 17.96
CA LEU A 1025 -6.38 -15.77 19.22
C LEU A 1025 -7.05 -16.39 20.46
N GLY A 1026 -7.23 -17.72 20.42
CA GLY A 1026 -7.87 -18.48 21.48
C GLY A 1026 -9.38 -18.29 21.57
N LYS A 1027 -10.04 -17.82 20.50
CA LYS A 1027 -11.50 -17.70 20.40
C LYS A 1027 -12.05 -18.66 19.34
N ALA A 1028 -13.17 -19.30 19.62
CA ALA A 1028 -13.90 -20.18 18.71
C ALA A 1028 -14.95 -19.40 17.90
N TRP A 1029 -15.49 -20.03 16.85
CA TRP A 1029 -16.52 -19.48 15.94
C TRP A 1029 -17.82 -19.05 16.63
N ASN A 1030 -18.09 -19.55 17.83
CA ASN A 1030 -19.25 -19.19 18.64
C ASN A 1030 -18.99 -18.04 19.62
N GLY A 1031 -17.77 -17.51 19.66
CA GLY A 1031 -17.34 -16.41 20.54
C GLY A 1031 -16.81 -16.85 21.91
N ILE A 1032 -16.72 -18.17 22.18
CA ILE A 1032 -16.19 -18.72 23.43
C ILE A 1032 -14.68 -18.90 23.33
N LEU A 1033 -13.96 -18.80 24.46
CA LEU A 1033 -12.51 -18.97 24.50
C LEU A 1033 -12.09 -20.45 24.58
N TRP A 1034 -11.06 -20.82 23.81
CA TRP A 1034 -10.46 -22.15 23.75
C TRP A 1034 -9.00 -22.10 24.19
N THR A 1035 -8.69 -22.62 25.38
CA THR A 1035 -7.33 -22.58 25.94
C THR A 1035 -6.41 -23.68 25.44
N SER A 1036 -6.94 -24.78 24.89
CA SER A 1036 -6.15 -25.84 24.27
C SER A 1036 -5.30 -25.35 23.07
N SER A 1037 -5.71 -24.22 22.46
CA SER A 1037 -4.97 -23.54 21.39
C SER A 1037 -3.58 -23.04 21.79
N LEU A 1038 -3.31 -22.84 23.09
CA LEU A 1038 -2.02 -22.32 23.57
C LEU A 1038 -0.88 -23.33 23.50
N SER A 1039 -1.21 -24.61 23.56
CA SER A 1039 -0.22 -25.69 23.73
C SER A 1039 -0.29 -26.75 22.64
N ARG A 1040 -1.08 -26.50 21.59
CA ARG A 1040 -1.37 -27.46 20.54
C ARG A 1040 -0.89 -26.95 19.19
N GLU A 1041 -0.28 -27.85 18.44
CA GLU A 1041 0.08 -27.64 17.04
C GLU A 1041 -1.13 -27.91 16.13
N ILE A 1042 -1.29 -27.18 15.04
CA ILE A 1042 -2.27 -27.51 13.99
C ILE A 1042 -1.64 -28.54 13.07
N PHE A 1043 -1.93 -29.82 13.32
CA PHE A 1043 -1.34 -30.93 12.57
C PHE A 1043 -2.28 -32.11 12.45
N ASP A 1044 -2.27 -32.75 11.28
CA ASP A 1044 -2.96 -34.01 11.00
C ASP A 1044 -2.12 -34.84 10.01
N SER A 1045 -1.41 -35.83 10.54
CA SER A 1045 -0.50 -36.70 9.76
C SER A 1045 -1.21 -37.59 8.75
N ASN A 1046 -2.53 -37.79 8.89
CA ASN A 1046 -3.32 -38.61 7.98
C ASN A 1046 -4.10 -37.78 6.97
N SER A 1047 -3.94 -36.46 7.01
CA SER A 1047 -4.62 -35.56 6.10
C SER A 1047 -3.93 -35.48 4.75
N THR A 1048 -4.73 -35.33 3.71
CA THR A 1048 -4.28 -35.08 2.33
C THR A 1048 -4.45 -33.62 1.93
N ASN A 1049 -4.73 -32.75 2.89
CA ASN A 1049 -4.76 -31.31 2.70
C ASN A 1049 -3.34 -30.83 2.33
N PRO A 1050 -3.20 -30.00 1.28
CA PRO A 1050 -1.90 -29.51 0.84
C PRO A 1050 -1.11 -28.81 1.94
N LEU A 1051 -1.76 -28.09 2.85
CA LEU A 1051 -1.07 -27.40 3.94
C LEU A 1051 -0.41 -28.38 4.92
N PHE A 1052 -1.04 -29.51 5.25
CA PHE A 1052 -0.42 -30.50 6.16
C PHE A 1052 0.73 -31.25 5.48
N VAL A 1053 0.57 -31.55 4.19
CA VAL A 1053 1.63 -32.15 3.37
C VAL A 1053 2.83 -31.20 3.29
N ILE A 1054 2.60 -29.93 2.95
CA ILE A 1054 3.64 -28.89 2.87
C ILE A 1054 4.31 -28.70 4.21
N LYS A 1055 3.54 -28.54 5.29
CA LYS A 1055 4.09 -28.38 6.63
C LYS A 1055 5.01 -29.53 7.02
N SER A 1056 4.66 -30.76 6.63
CA SER A 1056 5.48 -31.95 6.91
C SER A 1056 6.76 -31.98 6.06
N LEU A 1057 6.67 -31.63 4.77
CA LEU A 1057 7.79 -31.68 3.83
C LEU A 1057 8.78 -30.51 4.02
N TYR A 1058 8.29 -29.34 4.43
CA TYR A 1058 9.04 -28.08 4.49
C TYR A 1058 9.24 -27.58 5.94
N ALA A 1059 9.24 -28.49 6.92
CA ALA A 1059 9.33 -28.11 8.34
C ALA A 1059 10.61 -27.30 8.68
N GLU A 1060 11.74 -27.60 8.04
CA GLU A 1060 13.01 -26.89 8.24
C GLU A 1060 12.97 -25.48 7.62
N GLU A 1061 12.40 -25.35 6.43
CA GLU A 1061 12.21 -24.07 5.75
C GLU A 1061 11.22 -23.17 6.50
N ILE A 1062 10.15 -23.75 7.05
CA ILE A 1062 9.22 -23.04 7.94
C ILE A 1062 9.96 -22.55 9.19
N GLY A 1063 10.79 -23.39 9.81
CA GLY A 1063 11.60 -23.00 10.96
C GLY A 1063 12.56 -21.85 10.65
N THR A 1064 13.20 -21.88 9.49
CA THR A 1064 14.11 -20.83 9.01
C THR A 1064 13.38 -19.52 8.75
N MET A 1065 12.22 -19.57 8.10
CA MET A 1065 11.37 -18.39 7.85
C MET A 1065 10.82 -17.81 9.15
N TYR A 1066 10.36 -18.66 10.07
CA TYR A 1066 9.92 -18.25 11.40
C TYR A 1066 11.04 -17.55 12.17
N LYS A 1067 12.24 -18.15 12.21
CA LYS A 1067 13.43 -17.53 12.83
C LYS A 1067 13.74 -16.18 12.23
N THR A 1068 13.64 -16.02 10.91
CA THR A 1068 13.85 -14.74 10.23
C THR A 1068 12.85 -13.68 10.70
N LEU A 1069 11.56 -14.02 10.78
CA LEU A 1069 10.50 -13.13 11.28
C LEU A 1069 10.70 -12.76 12.76
N ARG A 1070 11.17 -13.70 13.58
CA ARG A 1070 11.52 -13.48 14.99
C ARG A 1070 12.70 -12.52 15.13
N ASP A 1071 13.83 -12.80 14.46
CA ASP A 1071 15.07 -12.02 14.52
C ASP A 1071 14.89 -10.59 13.98
N LYS A 1072 13.91 -10.37 13.09
CA LYS A 1072 13.62 -9.06 12.50
C LYS A 1072 12.60 -8.24 13.27
N GLY A 1073 12.10 -8.74 14.40
CA GLY A 1073 11.18 -8.00 15.25
C GLY A 1073 9.69 -8.13 14.87
N ILE A 1074 9.37 -8.79 13.75
CA ILE A 1074 7.98 -8.94 13.25
C ILE A 1074 7.16 -9.79 14.21
N ILE A 1075 7.67 -10.96 14.59
CA ILE A 1075 7.05 -11.80 15.60
C ILE A 1075 7.79 -11.54 16.91
N THR A 1076 7.38 -10.56 17.70
CA THR A 1076 7.92 -10.31 19.06
C THR A 1076 6.80 -9.96 20.02
N LYS A 1077 7.01 -10.18 21.32
CA LYS A 1077 6.02 -9.83 22.35
C LYS A 1077 5.70 -8.33 22.30
N GLU A 1078 6.72 -7.50 22.14
CA GLU A 1078 6.60 -6.04 22.01
C GLU A 1078 5.77 -5.63 20.78
N ASN A 1079 6.13 -6.11 19.59
CA ASN A 1079 5.42 -5.73 18.37
C ASN A 1079 3.97 -6.22 18.36
N LEU A 1080 3.73 -7.49 18.72
CA LEU A 1080 2.37 -8.03 18.75
C LEU A 1080 1.49 -7.34 19.80
N ASN A 1081 2.04 -7.00 20.98
CA ASN A 1081 1.32 -6.22 21.97
C ASN A 1081 1.01 -4.80 21.49
N LYS A 1082 1.91 -4.19 20.71
CA LYS A 1082 1.70 -2.89 20.09
C LYS A 1082 0.53 -2.93 19.09
N ILE A 1083 0.44 -3.96 18.24
CA ILE A 1083 -0.69 -4.15 17.31
C ILE A 1083 -2.01 -4.20 18.10
N VAL A 1084 -2.04 -4.93 19.21
CA VAL A 1084 -3.22 -4.98 20.10
C VAL A 1084 -3.51 -3.59 20.67
N ASP A 1085 -2.50 -2.88 21.18
CA ASP A 1085 -2.66 -1.54 21.74
C ASP A 1085 -3.25 -0.55 20.73
N ASP A 1086 -2.59 -0.42 19.58
CA ASP A 1086 -2.99 0.49 18.50
C ASP A 1086 -4.45 0.22 18.08
N TRP A 1087 -4.87 -1.04 18.00
CA TRP A 1087 -6.24 -1.38 17.63
C TRP A 1087 -7.28 -0.92 18.66
N PHE A 1088 -7.02 -1.16 19.95
CA PHE A 1088 -7.93 -0.72 21.01
C PHE A 1088 -7.96 0.81 21.15
N ASP A 1089 -6.85 1.48 20.89
CA ASP A 1089 -6.78 2.94 20.87
C ASP A 1089 -7.63 3.51 19.73
N ARG A 1090 -7.62 2.88 18.55
CA ARG A 1090 -8.50 3.21 17.42
C ARG A 1090 -9.98 3.04 17.74
N LEU A 1091 -10.37 1.94 18.39
CA LEU A 1091 -11.77 1.70 18.79
C LEU A 1091 -12.28 2.80 19.74
N GLY A 1092 -11.47 3.12 20.75
CA GLY A 1092 -11.81 4.05 21.82
C GLY A 1092 -12.73 3.43 22.88
N THR A 1093 -12.40 3.67 24.15
CA THR A 1093 -13.09 3.04 25.30
C THR A 1093 -14.59 3.33 25.34
N ASP A 1094 -15.02 4.55 25.00
CA ASP A 1094 -16.43 4.94 25.09
C ASP A 1094 -17.30 4.28 24.02
N ALA A 1095 -16.79 4.16 22.79
CA ALA A 1095 -17.48 3.48 21.71
C ALA A 1095 -17.67 1.99 22.04
N LEU A 1096 -16.62 1.36 22.58
CA LEU A 1096 -16.67 -0.02 23.04
C LEU A 1096 -17.69 -0.18 24.17
N LYS A 1097 -17.62 0.66 25.23
CA LYS A 1097 -18.58 0.66 26.35
C LYS A 1097 -20.03 0.79 25.87
N ARG A 1098 -20.33 1.74 24.96
CA ARG A 1098 -21.68 1.89 24.38
C ARG A 1098 -22.12 0.63 23.64
N SER A 1099 -21.24 0.07 22.81
CA SER A 1099 -21.53 -1.14 22.03
C SER A 1099 -21.82 -2.34 22.95
N VAL A 1100 -20.95 -2.64 23.91
CA VAL A 1100 -21.12 -3.79 24.81
C VAL A 1100 -22.30 -3.61 25.77
N THR A 1101 -22.63 -2.37 26.14
CA THR A 1101 -23.83 -2.08 26.96
C THR A 1101 -25.11 -2.39 26.17
N LYS A 1102 -25.15 -1.98 24.90
CA LYS A 1102 -26.31 -2.23 24.03
C LYS A 1102 -26.44 -3.72 23.66
N TRP A 1103 -25.30 -4.38 23.42
CA TRP A 1103 -25.21 -5.78 23.00
C TRP A 1103 -24.65 -6.68 24.12
N ASN A 1104 -25.15 -6.50 25.35
CA ASN A 1104 -24.67 -7.17 26.57
C ASN A 1104 -24.95 -8.69 26.64
N ASN A 1105 -25.62 -9.23 25.63
CA ASN A 1105 -25.84 -10.68 25.45
C ASN A 1105 -24.87 -11.30 24.45
N SER A 1106 -23.83 -10.57 24.02
CA SER A 1106 -22.76 -11.13 23.19
C SER A 1106 -22.07 -12.29 23.93
N PRO A 1107 -21.80 -13.43 23.28
CA PRO A 1107 -21.12 -14.57 23.90
C PRO A 1107 -19.78 -14.23 24.58
N SER A 1108 -18.97 -13.35 24.01
CA SER A 1108 -17.68 -12.92 24.59
C SER A 1108 -17.81 -11.73 25.56
N TYR A 1109 -19.02 -11.37 25.97
CA TYR A 1109 -19.27 -10.33 26.97
C TYR A 1109 -20.61 -10.54 27.69
N ARG A 1110 -20.79 -11.71 28.31
CA ARG A 1110 -21.95 -11.99 29.16
C ARG A 1110 -21.58 -12.97 30.27
N LYS A 1111 -22.30 -12.90 31.39
CA LYS A 1111 -22.23 -13.93 32.44
C LYS A 1111 -22.86 -15.23 31.90
N PRO A 1112 -22.29 -16.41 32.18
CA PRO A 1112 -22.93 -17.69 31.85
C PRO A 1112 -24.34 -17.78 32.44
N THR A 1113 -25.31 -18.28 31.65
CA THR A 1113 -26.71 -18.41 32.09
C THR A 1113 -26.97 -19.59 33.03
N ASN A 1114 -26.11 -20.62 33.02
CA ASN A 1114 -26.32 -21.89 33.72
C ASN A 1114 -25.18 -22.27 34.70
N LEU A 1115 -24.31 -21.30 35.02
CA LEU A 1115 -23.18 -21.46 35.94
C LEU A 1115 -23.65 -21.47 37.39
N ASP A 1116 -23.21 -22.49 38.12
CA ASP A 1116 -23.48 -22.63 39.55
C ASP A 1116 -22.74 -21.55 40.36
N GLU A 1117 -23.33 -21.09 41.46
CA GLU A 1117 -22.80 -19.97 42.27
C GLU A 1117 -21.44 -20.25 42.91
N HIS A 1118 -21.02 -21.52 43.01
CA HIS A 1118 -19.74 -21.92 43.60
C HIS A 1118 -18.57 -21.81 42.61
N TRP A 1119 -18.84 -21.54 41.33
CA TRP A 1119 -17.85 -21.58 40.26
C TRP A 1119 -17.81 -20.29 39.44
N GLU A 1120 -16.63 -19.95 38.93
CA GLU A 1120 -16.44 -18.91 37.90
C GLU A 1120 -15.66 -19.48 36.70
N PRO A 1121 -15.92 -19.06 35.45
CA PRO A 1121 -15.10 -19.45 34.32
C PRO A 1121 -13.65 -19.02 34.54
N TYR A 1122 -12.71 -19.91 34.22
CA TYR A 1122 -11.28 -19.69 34.36
C TYR A 1122 -10.58 -19.95 33.03
N ILE A 1123 -9.48 -19.23 32.79
CA ILE A 1123 -8.67 -19.37 31.57
C ILE A 1123 -7.25 -19.75 32.02
N PRO A 1124 -6.84 -21.02 31.88
CA PRO A 1124 -5.46 -21.42 32.11
C PRO A 1124 -4.51 -20.67 31.18
N LEU A 1125 -3.38 -20.22 31.70
CA LEU A 1125 -2.44 -19.32 31.02
C LEU A 1125 -1.13 -20.00 30.63
N SER A 1126 -1.01 -21.31 30.84
CA SER A 1126 0.16 -22.10 30.43
C SER A 1126 -0.17 -23.57 30.20
N LYS A 1127 0.67 -24.25 29.40
CA LYS A 1127 0.60 -25.70 29.19
C LYS A 1127 0.74 -26.47 30.50
N SER A 1128 1.69 -26.09 31.36
CA SER A 1128 1.92 -26.73 32.66
C SER A 1128 0.73 -26.59 33.62
N GLU A 1129 0.07 -25.44 33.61
CA GLU A 1129 -1.14 -25.22 34.39
C GLU A 1129 -2.30 -26.06 33.84
N LEU A 1130 -2.47 -26.07 32.52
CA LEU A 1130 -3.48 -26.90 31.84
C LEU A 1130 -3.30 -28.39 32.17
N GLU A 1131 -2.06 -28.88 32.15
CA GLU A 1131 -1.70 -30.28 32.48
C GLU A 1131 -1.88 -30.60 33.98
N SER A 1132 -1.88 -29.59 34.85
CA SER A 1132 -2.07 -29.76 36.30
C SER A 1132 -3.53 -29.77 36.76
N ILE A 1133 -4.46 -29.33 35.91
CA ILE A 1133 -5.88 -29.20 36.26
C ILE A 1133 -6.60 -30.54 36.12
N ASN A 1134 -7.17 -31.01 37.22
CA ASN A 1134 -7.94 -32.25 37.25
C ASN A 1134 -9.38 -32.06 36.78
N SER A 1135 -9.98 -33.13 36.24
CA SER A 1135 -11.41 -33.18 35.96
C SER A 1135 -12.24 -33.02 37.23
N TYR A 1136 -13.36 -32.31 37.12
CA TYR A 1136 -14.36 -32.20 38.18
C TYR A 1136 -14.87 -33.59 38.58
N ASN A 1137 -15.01 -33.80 39.88
CA ASN A 1137 -15.51 -35.02 40.50
C ASN A 1137 -16.52 -34.62 41.59
N ALA A 1138 -17.76 -35.12 41.47
CA ALA A 1138 -18.85 -34.80 42.39
C ALA A 1138 -18.60 -35.26 43.84
N GLU A 1139 -17.68 -36.19 44.07
CA GLU A 1139 -17.33 -36.68 45.41
C GLU A 1139 -16.22 -35.86 46.08
N THR A 1140 -15.62 -34.90 45.37
CA THR A 1140 -14.53 -34.06 45.88
C THR A 1140 -15.07 -32.78 46.51
N ASN A 1141 -14.60 -32.44 47.71
CA ASN A 1141 -14.83 -31.12 48.31
C ASN A 1141 -13.81 -30.13 47.74
N TYR A 1142 -14.29 -29.06 47.11
CA TYR A 1142 -13.45 -28.05 46.47
C TYR A 1142 -13.32 -26.82 47.36
N SER A 1143 -12.08 -26.49 47.75
CA SER A 1143 -11.78 -25.24 48.44
C SER A 1143 -11.75 -24.07 47.47
N VAL A 1144 -12.09 -22.87 47.96
CA VAL A 1144 -11.98 -21.62 47.19
C VAL A 1144 -10.59 -21.49 46.57
N GLY A 1145 -10.55 -21.19 45.28
CA GLY A 1145 -9.33 -21.10 44.46
C GLY A 1145 -8.99 -22.38 43.69
N THR A 1146 -9.61 -23.52 43.99
CA THR A 1146 -9.37 -24.76 43.25
C THR A 1146 -9.85 -24.63 41.81
N ILE A 1147 -9.04 -25.06 40.85
CA ILE A 1147 -9.38 -25.05 39.43
C ILE A 1147 -9.66 -26.47 38.98
N VAL A 1148 -10.76 -26.67 38.26
CA VAL A 1148 -11.14 -27.95 37.68
C VAL A 1148 -11.47 -27.80 36.22
N CYS A 1149 -11.40 -28.89 35.47
CA CYS A 1149 -11.99 -28.96 34.14
C CYS A 1149 -13.32 -29.75 34.15
N TYR A 1150 -14.33 -29.29 33.44
CA TYR A 1150 -15.65 -29.93 33.36
C TYR A 1150 -16.19 -29.82 31.93
N GLY A 1151 -16.61 -30.95 31.32
CA GLY A 1151 -16.78 -31.08 29.87
C GLY A 1151 -17.28 -32.46 29.43
N ASN A 1152 -17.67 -32.61 28.16
CA ASN A 1152 -18.10 -33.89 27.55
C ASN A 1152 -16.95 -34.89 27.28
N GLY A 1153 -15.74 -34.59 27.76
CA GLY A 1153 -14.53 -35.37 27.50
C GLY A 1153 -13.94 -35.11 26.10
N GLY A 1154 -12.62 -34.99 26.01
CA GLY A 1154 -11.88 -34.70 24.77
C GLY A 1154 -11.30 -33.29 24.73
N TYR A 1155 -11.25 -32.67 23.55
CA TYR A 1155 -10.66 -31.34 23.31
C TYR A 1155 -11.54 -30.15 23.80
N ASP A 1156 -12.73 -30.44 24.34
CA ASP A 1156 -13.77 -29.50 24.74
C ASP A 1156 -13.88 -29.33 26.27
N ASN A 1157 -12.75 -29.42 26.98
CA ASN A 1157 -12.73 -29.22 28.43
C ASN A 1157 -12.73 -27.72 28.77
N TYR A 1158 -13.69 -27.30 29.62
CA TYR A 1158 -13.81 -25.93 30.12
C TYR A 1158 -13.30 -25.84 31.55
N TYR A 1159 -12.68 -24.72 31.90
CA TYR A 1159 -12.01 -24.56 33.18
C TYR A 1159 -12.83 -23.65 34.09
N TYR A 1160 -12.96 -24.05 35.34
CA TYR A 1160 -13.71 -23.31 36.34
C TYR A 1160 -12.89 -23.20 37.61
N LYS A 1161 -12.92 -22.01 38.20
CA LYS A 1161 -12.31 -21.75 39.49
C LYS A 1161 -13.41 -21.73 40.55
N CYS A 1162 -13.19 -22.48 41.62
CA CYS A 1162 -14.07 -22.52 42.77
C CYS A 1162 -13.99 -21.17 43.50
N VAL A 1163 -15.12 -20.48 43.65
CA VAL A 1163 -15.25 -19.21 44.38
C VAL A 1163 -16.02 -19.39 45.69
N LYS A 1164 -16.92 -20.37 45.71
CA LYS A 1164 -17.69 -20.96 46.84
C LYS A 1164 -17.14 -22.30 47.29
N GLU A 1165 -16.66 -22.52 48.52
CA GLU A 1165 -16.37 -23.90 48.96
C GLU A 1165 -17.60 -24.80 48.78
N CYS A 1166 -17.42 -25.97 48.14
CA CYS A 1166 -18.54 -26.84 47.77
C CYS A 1166 -18.17 -28.33 47.65
N LEU A 1167 -19.14 -29.19 47.98
CA LEU A 1167 -19.12 -30.64 47.74
C LEU A 1167 -20.30 -31.02 46.84
N GLY A 1168 -20.04 -31.67 45.71
CA GLY A 1168 -21.07 -32.15 44.78
C GLY A 1168 -21.76 -31.07 43.93
N SER A 1169 -21.40 -29.79 44.08
CA SER A 1169 -21.88 -28.71 43.21
C SER A 1169 -21.16 -28.74 41.87
N THR A 1170 -21.90 -29.11 40.82
CA THR A 1170 -21.39 -29.15 39.45
C THR A 1170 -21.21 -27.74 38.87
N PRO A 1171 -20.12 -27.44 38.13
CA PRO A 1171 -19.88 -26.10 37.58
C PRO A 1171 -21.01 -25.52 36.70
N THR A 1172 -21.74 -26.35 35.94
CA THR A 1172 -22.88 -25.93 35.12
C THR A 1172 -23.99 -26.99 35.11
N THR A 1173 -25.24 -26.58 34.92
CA THR A 1173 -26.46 -27.42 35.13
C THR A 1173 -26.95 -28.21 33.92
N ASP A 1174 -26.53 -27.87 32.70
CA ASP A 1174 -27.07 -28.40 31.45
C ASP A 1174 -26.09 -29.26 30.63
N GLY A 1175 -24.81 -29.31 31.04
CA GLY A 1175 -23.75 -29.98 30.28
C GLY A 1175 -23.60 -29.47 28.84
N ASN A 1176 -24.18 -28.31 28.51
CA ASN A 1176 -24.29 -27.78 27.16
C ASN A 1176 -23.57 -26.43 27.07
N TYR A 1177 -22.26 -26.53 26.85
CA TYR A 1177 -21.26 -25.49 27.07
C TYR A 1177 -21.34 -24.28 26.11
N TYR A 1178 -22.17 -24.35 25.06
CA TYR A 1178 -22.39 -23.27 24.09
C TYR A 1178 -23.05 -22.01 24.67
N THR A 1179 -23.47 -22.05 25.94
CA THR A 1179 -24.17 -20.96 26.63
C THR A 1179 -23.29 -20.18 27.62
N ASN A 1180 -22.06 -20.62 27.86
CA ASN A 1180 -21.17 -20.01 28.84
C ASN A 1180 -20.45 -18.81 28.25
N GLY A 1181 -21.03 -17.62 28.45
CA GLY A 1181 -20.34 -16.39 28.10
C GLY A 1181 -19.09 -16.16 28.96
N ILE A 1182 -18.05 -15.59 28.36
CA ILE A 1182 -16.80 -15.27 29.06
C ILE A 1182 -16.51 -13.81 28.84
N TYR A 1183 -16.19 -13.06 29.90
CA TYR A 1183 -15.74 -11.68 29.76
C TYR A 1183 -14.34 -11.68 29.14
N ASP A 1184 -14.30 -11.29 27.88
CA ASP A 1184 -13.05 -11.16 27.16
C ASP A 1184 -12.34 -9.83 27.52
N SER A 1185 -11.02 -9.77 27.34
CA SER A 1185 -10.23 -8.56 27.62
C SER A 1185 -9.04 -8.38 26.66
N LYS A 1186 -8.57 -7.14 26.56
CA LYS A 1186 -7.36 -6.75 25.83
C LYS A 1186 -6.13 -7.47 26.37
N GLU A 1187 -6.01 -7.52 27.69
CA GLU A 1187 -4.90 -8.14 28.43
C GLU A 1187 -4.84 -9.64 28.15
N ARG A 1188 -6.00 -10.31 28.06
CA ARG A 1188 -6.09 -11.73 27.70
C ARG A 1188 -5.54 -11.97 26.28
N ILE A 1189 -5.83 -11.10 25.30
CA ILE A 1189 -5.28 -11.23 23.92
C ILE A 1189 -3.76 -11.16 23.95
N LYS A 1190 -3.20 -10.15 24.62
CA LYS A 1190 -1.75 -9.96 24.73
C LYS A 1190 -1.08 -11.18 25.35
N MET A 1191 -1.56 -11.60 26.52
CA MET A 1191 -1.03 -12.78 27.20
C MET A 1191 -1.12 -14.04 26.34
N TRP A 1192 -2.23 -14.23 25.62
CA TRP A 1192 -2.38 -15.36 24.72
C TRP A 1192 -1.34 -15.35 23.60
N LEU A 1193 -1.11 -14.21 22.95
CA LEU A 1193 -0.10 -14.05 21.91
C LEU A 1193 1.32 -14.30 22.43
N GLU A 1194 1.67 -13.78 23.60
CA GLU A 1194 2.98 -13.99 24.22
C GLU A 1194 3.26 -15.47 24.48
N LYS A 1195 2.25 -16.21 24.96
CA LYS A 1195 2.36 -17.65 25.22
C LYS A 1195 2.37 -18.45 23.93
N ARG A 1196 1.63 -18.01 22.93
CA ARG A 1196 1.63 -18.66 21.62
C ARG A 1196 2.97 -18.50 20.91
N ILE A 1197 3.60 -17.35 21.05
CA ILE A 1197 5.00 -17.14 20.66
C ILE A 1197 5.91 -18.16 21.35
N ASP A 1198 5.82 -18.31 22.68
CA ASP A 1198 6.68 -19.25 23.42
C ASP A 1198 6.47 -20.70 22.95
N PHE A 1199 5.25 -21.08 22.55
CA PHE A 1199 4.95 -22.36 21.93
C PHE A 1199 5.58 -22.50 20.53
N CYS A 1200 5.40 -21.51 19.67
CA CYS A 1200 5.96 -21.52 18.32
C CYS A 1200 7.49 -21.51 18.31
N ASP A 1201 8.14 -20.86 19.28
CA ASP A 1201 9.59 -20.91 19.48
C ASP A 1201 10.10 -22.34 19.65
N VAL A 1202 9.35 -23.16 20.41
CA VAL A 1202 9.67 -24.57 20.63
C VAL A 1202 9.34 -25.40 19.39
N LEU A 1203 8.16 -25.18 18.80
CA LEU A 1203 7.71 -25.91 17.61
C LEU A 1203 8.70 -25.77 16.44
N TRP A 1204 9.24 -24.58 16.25
CA TRP A 1204 10.10 -24.22 15.13
C TRP A 1204 11.58 -24.10 15.49
N ASN A 1205 11.98 -24.66 16.64
CA ASN A 1205 13.37 -24.73 17.10
C ASN A 1205 14.12 -23.38 17.04
N TYR A 1206 13.46 -22.30 17.49
CA TYR A 1206 14.06 -20.97 17.54
C TYR A 1206 15.06 -20.80 18.70
N LYS A 1207 14.83 -21.50 19.82
CA LYS A 1207 15.60 -21.38 21.07
C LYS A 1207 16.57 -22.52 21.29
#